data_AF-A0A935FFP0-F1
#
_entry.id   AF-A0A935FFP0-F1
#
_cell.length_a   1.000
_cell.length_b   1.000
_cell.length_c   1.000
_cell.angle_alpha   90.00
_cell.angle_beta   90.00
_cell.angle_gamma   90.00
#
_symmetry.space_group_name_H-M   'P 1'
#
loop_
_entity.id
_entity.type
_entity.pdbx_description
1 polymer ?
#
loop_
_entity_poly.entity_id
_entity_poly.type
_entity_poly.pdbx_seq_one_letter_code
_entity_poly.pdbx_strand_id
1 'polypeptide(L)'
;MSETNHQPLPFYFAKGLLLRTPALPFVPVLDQEKIAVLLNDPAFLEAIYMASPVLYRETIRLNQGAISDPKEKNRILSSLVKYYQRMYSRSTPFGLFSGCAVLNWDEQGDQVLIPNGQFRRSTRLDMHYCCALGQSIAAHPAVQERLLFYSNNSAYPIGEELRYIEYRYQSGKRVHQISSVAWSDYLKAVLDKAVNGIQLKELIALLIAEAAVETEEAESFIRDMVDAQVLIPETDPAITGTDFIRQLLTVLNRINQPAHPDISRMISQVSGLVNSLSEADQRFHNEAGFYSSFLQAVSELQVEFEEAKLLQVDMFSEPRQNKLSDKYQQELLKAATAMTRLFCQVRHENLDAFAEKFRKRYEDRSMPLLQVLDAETGIGYPEQSGSNLSPLVNELQLPARTASGQTEIKWNQTEEWLFKKLLDASGKIEIEISLDELTELEWKPELLPPSLSLMFSLVADERILIRGISGSSAVNLLGRFAAADPGIAAMAQDIVAAEEKMNPDILFAEIVHLPEDRVGNILLHPAFRQWEIPFLARASVEKDNQIPLQDILIRVLSDKKIRLFSASSGKEIIPRLSNAHNFSFRSLPVYHFLADMQTQGLCNGFSWNWGIMSRHFKKLPAVRMGNILLNEACWQLLKSDFEDYFKQVIRLN
;
A
#
# COMPACT_ATOMS: atom_id res chain seq x y z
N MET A 1 7.18 47.58 10.39
CA MET A 1 6.25 46.52 9.94
C MET A 1 6.58 46.26 8.48
N SER A 2 7.54 45.38 8.23
CA SER A 2 7.83 44.90 6.87
C SER A 2 6.80 43.82 6.56
N GLU A 3 5.94 44.07 5.57
CA GLU A 3 5.16 43.01 4.94
C GLU A 3 6.15 41.98 4.41
N THR A 4 6.22 40.81 5.04
CA THR A 4 7.09 39.74 4.61
C THR A 4 6.56 39.18 3.30
N ASN A 5 7.43 39.14 2.29
CA ASN A 5 7.14 38.82 0.89
C ASN A 5 6.90 37.30 0.66
N HIS A 6 6.34 36.61 1.65
CA HIS A 6 6.14 35.16 1.63
C HIS A 6 4.80 34.83 1.01
N GLN A 7 4.79 34.29 -0.19
CA GLN A 7 3.59 33.68 -0.75
C GLN A 7 3.19 32.48 0.12
N PRO A 8 1.96 32.46 0.69
CA PRO A 8 1.53 31.36 1.53
C PRO A 8 1.36 30.08 0.69
N LEU A 9 1.60 28.94 1.33
CA LEU A 9 1.33 27.64 0.72
C LEU A 9 -0.18 27.52 0.42
N PRO A 10 -0.61 27.13 -0.79
CA PRO A 10 -2.02 27.13 -1.20
C PRO A 10 -2.79 25.89 -0.69
N PHE A 11 -2.60 25.52 0.57
CA PHE A 11 -3.29 24.39 1.22
C PHE A 11 -4.01 24.83 2.48
N TYR A 12 -5.10 24.13 2.77
CA TYR A 12 -5.77 24.14 4.07
C TYR A 12 -5.73 22.72 4.66
N PHE A 13 -5.81 22.62 5.98
CA PHE A 13 -5.88 21.31 6.63
C PHE A 13 -7.28 20.71 6.48
N ALA A 14 -7.34 19.39 6.26
CA ALA A 14 -8.58 18.65 6.43
C ALA A 14 -9.13 18.84 7.86
N LYS A 15 -10.45 18.75 8.04
CA LYS A 15 -11.11 18.99 9.34
C LYS A 15 -10.56 18.10 10.46
N GLY A 16 -10.26 16.85 10.13
CA GLY A 16 -9.66 15.90 11.04
C GLY A 16 -8.21 15.55 10.67
N LEU A 17 -7.53 14.95 11.63
CA LEU A 17 -6.17 14.43 11.49
C LEU A 17 -6.09 13.00 12.05
N LEU A 18 -5.24 12.18 11.46
CA LEU A 18 -5.00 10.81 11.92
C LEU A 18 -3.89 10.81 12.96
N LEU A 19 -4.26 10.55 14.21
CA LEU A 19 -3.30 10.27 15.27
C LEU A 19 -2.82 8.81 15.16
N ARG A 20 -1.52 8.61 15.35
CA ARG A 20 -0.93 7.27 15.51
C ARG A 20 -0.21 7.21 16.84
N THR A 21 -0.52 6.20 17.65
CA THR A 21 0.05 6.06 19.00
C THR A 21 0.54 4.65 19.28
N PRO A 22 1.61 4.50 20.08
CA PRO A 22 1.92 3.21 20.70
C PRO A 22 0.74 2.71 21.56
N ALA A 23 0.63 1.40 21.78
CA ALA A 23 -0.43 0.82 22.59
C ALA A 23 -0.26 1.08 24.09
N LEU A 24 0.97 1.28 24.54
CA LEU A 24 1.31 1.53 25.94
C LEU A 24 1.90 2.92 26.16
N PRO A 25 1.75 3.49 27.37
CA PRO A 25 2.45 4.71 27.76
C PRO A 25 3.97 4.55 27.66
N PHE A 26 4.67 5.63 27.28
CA PHE A 26 6.12 5.62 27.15
C PHE A 26 6.83 5.25 28.47
N VAL A 27 7.72 4.24 28.41
CA VAL A 27 8.53 3.81 29.54
C VAL A 27 10.02 4.09 29.24
N PRO A 28 10.67 5.07 29.90
CA PRO A 28 12.03 5.47 29.56
C PRO A 28 13.11 4.44 29.92
N VAL A 29 12.89 3.62 30.97
CA VAL A 29 13.85 2.62 31.44
C VAL A 29 13.13 1.31 31.75
N LEU A 30 13.61 0.24 31.12
CA LEU A 30 13.22 -1.14 31.40
C LEU A 30 14.18 -1.74 32.42
N ASP A 31 13.66 -2.11 33.58
CA ASP A 31 14.36 -2.93 34.57
C ASP A 31 13.92 -4.40 34.45
N GLN A 32 14.64 -5.29 35.14
CA GLN A 32 14.36 -6.73 35.11
C GLN A 32 12.99 -7.09 35.70
N GLU A 33 12.50 -6.32 36.68
CA GLU A 33 11.21 -6.56 37.33
C GLU A 33 10.06 -6.26 36.38
N LYS A 34 10.11 -5.14 35.64
CA LYS A 34 9.14 -4.81 34.60
C LYS A 34 9.12 -5.87 33.53
N ILE A 35 10.29 -6.33 33.07
CA ILE A 35 10.37 -7.43 32.09
C ILE A 35 9.63 -8.66 32.64
N ALA A 36 9.88 -9.07 33.89
CA ALA A 36 9.22 -10.23 34.48
C ALA A 36 7.69 -10.09 34.59
N VAL A 37 7.17 -8.91 34.93
CA VAL A 37 5.72 -8.63 34.96
C VAL A 37 5.13 -8.73 33.55
N LEU A 38 5.83 -8.18 32.56
CA LEU A 38 5.38 -8.13 31.16
C LEU A 38 5.33 -9.50 30.49
N LEU A 39 6.26 -10.40 30.83
CA LEU A 39 6.25 -11.79 30.34
C LEU A 39 5.01 -12.58 30.77
N ASN A 40 4.24 -12.05 31.72
CA ASN A 40 3.02 -12.65 32.23
C ASN A 40 1.76 -11.82 31.91
N ASP A 41 1.89 -10.69 31.19
CA ASP A 41 0.75 -9.88 30.76
C ASP A 41 0.03 -10.57 29.58
N PRO A 42 -1.25 -10.99 29.75
CA PRO A 42 -2.00 -11.67 28.70
C PRO A 42 -2.14 -10.85 27.40
N ALA A 43 -2.30 -9.53 27.51
CA ALA A 43 -2.47 -8.66 26.35
C ALA A 43 -1.15 -8.52 25.56
N PHE A 44 -0.02 -8.45 26.27
CA PHE A 44 1.30 -8.47 25.63
C PHE A 44 1.57 -9.82 24.96
N LEU A 45 1.28 -10.93 25.64
CA LEU A 45 1.46 -12.28 25.09
C LEU A 45 0.60 -12.51 23.84
N GLU A 46 -0.63 -12.01 23.81
CA GLU A 46 -1.48 -12.02 22.61
C GLU A 46 -0.86 -11.18 21.48
N ALA A 47 -0.35 -9.98 21.78
CA ALA A 47 0.34 -9.15 20.78
C ALA A 47 1.57 -9.87 20.19
N ILE A 48 2.34 -10.59 21.02
CA ILE A 48 3.43 -11.44 20.55
C ILE A 48 2.91 -12.59 19.69
N TYR A 49 1.83 -13.27 20.09
CA TYR A 49 1.23 -14.34 19.30
C TYR A 49 0.80 -13.85 17.91
N MET A 50 0.14 -12.69 17.82
CA MET A 50 -0.24 -12.06 16.55
C MET A 50 0.95 -11.71 15.65
N ALA A 51 2.08 -11.26 16.21
CA ALA A 51 3.26 -10.93 15.42
C ALA A 51 4.17 -12.13 15.12
N SER A 52 4.25 -13.10 16.03
CA SER A 52 5.12 -14.26 15.94
C SER A 52 4.62 -15.39 16.86
N PRO A 53 3.79 -16.32 16.33
CA PRO A 53 3.34 -17.50 17.06
C PRO A 53 4.51 -18.35 17.60
N VAL A 54 5.62 -18.40 16.85
CA VAL A 54 6.86 -19.09 17.27
C VAL A 54 7.45 -18.46 18.53
N LEU A 55 7.62 -17.13 18.55
CA LEU A 55 8.14 -16.44 19.73
C LEU A 55 7.20 -16.58 20.94
N TYR A 56 5.89 -16.56 20.71
CA TYR A 56 4.91 -16.82 21.76
C TYR A 56 5.12 -18.21 22.38
N ARG A 57 5.20 -19.27 21.56
CA ARG A 57 5.42 -20.64 22.07
C ARG A 57 6.74 -20.77 22.84
N GLU A 58 7.81 -20.16 22.35
CA GLU A 58 9.10 -20.12 23.06
C GLU A 58 9.01 -19.34 24.39
N THR A 59 8.18 -18.31 24.46
CA THR A 59 7.92 -17.56 25.70
C THR A 59 7.15 -18.42 26.72
N ILE A 60 6.15 -19.19 26.26
CA ILE A 60 5.43 -20.14 27.12
C ILE A 60 6.38 -21.23 27.65
N ARG A 61 7.25 -21.79 26.80
CA ARG A 61 8.28 -22.76 27.21
C ARG A 61 9.25 -22.17 28.23
N LEU A 62 9.65 -20.91 28.04
CA LEU A 62 10.50 -20.18 28.99
C LEU A 62 9.82 -20.04 30.36
N ASN A 63 8.56 -19.61 30.39
CA ASN A 63 7.78 -19.42 31.62
C ASN A 63 7.52 -20.74 32.37
N GLN A 64 7.41 -21.86 31.64
CA GLN A 64 7.29 -23.21 32.22
C GLN A 64 8.63 -23.80 32.70
N GLY A 65 9.74 -23.08 32.56
CA GLY A 65 11.07 -23.57 32.93
C GLY A 65 11.63 -24.64 31.99
N ALA A 66 11.03 -24.84 30.82
CA ALA A 66 11.43 -25.87 29.84
C ALA A 66 12.69 -25.50 29.03
N ILE A 67 13.17 -24.26 29.16
CA ILE A 67 14.41 -23.78 28.53
C ILE A 67 15.47 -23.64 29.61
N SER A 68 16.59 -24.36 29.47
CA SER A 68 17.70 -24.37 30.42
C SER A 68 18.93 -23.60 29.92
N ASP A 69 19.19 -23.60 28.61
CA ASP A 69 20.34 -22.93 27.99
C ASP A 69 20.31 -21.40 28.20
N PRO A 70 21.30 -20.80 28.89
CA PRO A 70 21.38 -19.36 29.09
C PRO A 70 21.42 -18.55 27.78
N LYS A 71 22.04 -19.08 26.72
CA LYS A 71 22.16 -18.36 25.44
C LYS A 71 20.82 -18.26 24.74
N GLU A 72 20.06 -19.35 24.70
CA GLU A 72 18.68 -19.37 24.20
C GLU A 72 17.76 -18.44 25.00
N LYS A 73 17.83 -18.49 26.35
CA LYS A 73 17.07 -17.57 27.22
C LYS A 73 17.33 -16.11 26.86
N ASN A 74 18.60 -15.72 26.76
CA ASN A 74 18.98 -14.33 26.44
C ASN A 74 18.50 -13.90 25.05
N ARG A 75 18.50 -14.81 24.05
CA ARG A 75 17.97 -14.54 22.72
C ARG A 75 16.47 -14.27 22.73
N ILE A 76 15.70 -15.08 23.47
CA ILE A 76 14.25 -14.93 23.61
C ILE A 76 13.93 -13.62 24.32
N LEU A 77 14.57 -13.36 25.48
CA LEU A 77 14.40 -12.12 26.25
C LEU A 77 14.76 -10.88 25.43
N SER A 78 15.86 -10.91 24.67
CA SER A 78 16.24 -9.79 23.79
C SER A 78 15.18 -9.51 22.72
N SER A 79 14.55 -10.55 22.19
CA SER A 79 13.48 -10.40 21.20
C SER A 79 12.21 -9.82 21.82
N LEU A 80 11.83 -10.28 23.02
CA LEU A 80 10.67 -9.78 23.76
C LEU A 80 10.84 -8.32 24.17
N VAL A 81 12.03 -7.92 24.62
CA VAL A 81 12.36 -6.52 24.94
C VAL A 81 12.17 -5.61 23.72
N LYS A 82 12.55 -6.04 22.52
CA LYS A 82 12.34 -5.26 21.28
C LYS A 82 10.86 -5.05 20.96
N TYR A 83 10.04 -6.09 21.13
CA TYR A 83 8.59 -5.98 20.93
C TYR A 83 7.93 -5.09 21.98
N TYR A 84 8.38 -5.18 23.22
CA TYR A 84 7.88 -4.31 24.27
C TYR A 84 8.28 -2.84 24.04
N GLN A 85 9.55 -2.59 23.69
CA GLN A 85 10.03 -1.28 23.25
C GLN A 85 9.17 -0.69 22.13
N ARG A 86 8.82 -1.52 21.14
CA ARG A 86 7.91 -1.12 20.07
C ARG A 86 6.56 -0.66 20.63
N MET A 87 6.00 -1.41 21.58
CA MET A 87 4.65 -1.20 22.13
C MET A 87 4.47 0.13 22.87
N TYR A 88 5.54 0.73 23.40
CA TYR A 88 5.48 2.01 24.11
C TYR A 88 6.19 3.19 23.41
N SER A 89 7.04 2.94 22.42
CA SER A 89 7.85 4.00 21.78
C SER A 89 7.56 4.22 20.30
N ARG A 90 6.96 3.24 19.60
CA ARG A 90 6.79 3.30 18.15
C ARG A 90 5.31 3.42 17.77
N SER A 91 4.94 4.57 17.22
CA SER A 91 3.58 4.86 16.75
C SER A 91 3.26 4.26 15.38
N THR A 92 4.16 3.53 14.70
CA THR A 92 3.89 2.94 13.39
C THR A 92 2.91 1.75 13.49
N PRO A 93 1.65 1.87 13.01
CA PRO A 93 0.60 0.86 13.21
C PRO A 93 1.06 -0.54 12.83
N PHE A 94 0.88 -1.49 13.75
CA PHE A 94 1.30 -2.88 13.57
C PHE A 94 0.63 -3.76 14.62
N GLY A 95 -0.34 -4.56 14.20
CA GLY A 95 -1.08 -5.47 15.07
C GLY A 95 -1.61 -4.76 16.31
N LEU A 96 -1.37 -5.36 17.46
CA LEU A 96 -1.75 -4.83 18.78
C LEU A 96 -0.68 -3.94 19.43
N PHE A 97 0.40 -3.57 18.73
CA PHE A 97 1.50 -2.78 19.31
C PHE A 97 1.28 -1.27 19.24
N SER A 98 0.44 -0.81 18.31
CA SER A 98 0.21 0.61 18.03
C SER A 98 -1.04 0.75 17.18
N GLY A 99 -1.76 1.84 17.37
CA GLY A 99 -3.07 2.05 16.77
C GLY A 99 -3.26 3.45 16.23
N CYS A 100 -4.42 3.66 15.63
CA CYS A 100 -4.84 4.94 15.07
C CYS A 100 -6.05 5.52 15.79
N ALA A 101 -6.21 6.84 15.75
CA ALA A 101 -7.42 7.52 16.18
C ALA A 101 -7.68 8.74 15.30
N VAL A 102 -8.95 9.14 15.18
CA VAL A 102 -9.33 10.40 14.55
C VAL A 102 -9.31 11.50 15.60
N LEU A 103 -8.62 12.60 15.30
CA LEU A 103 -8.72 13.85 16.04
C LEU A 103 -9.32 14.93 15.14
N ASN A 104 -9.77 16.02 15.75
CA ASN A 104 -10.21 17.23 15.09
C ASN A 104 -9.38 18.43 15.53
N TRP A 105 -9.27 19.39 14.62
CA TRP A 105 -8.76 20.73 14.89
C TRP A 105 -9.77 21.54 15.73
N ASP A 106 -9.29 22.28 16.73
CA ASP A 106 -10.11 23.08 17.64
C ASP A 106 -9.31 24.21 18.31
N GLU A 107 -9.87 25.41 18.47
CA GLU A 107 -9.16 26.54 19.09
C GLU A 107 -8.68 26.27 20.53
N GLN A 108 -9.42 25.47 21.31
CA GLN A 108 -9.13 25.17 22.73
C GLN A 108 -8.47 23.80 22.93
N GLY A 109 -8.04 23.13 21.86
CA GLY A 109 -7.50 21.77 21.90
C GLY A 109 -6.07 21.69 22.46
N ASP A 110 -5.89 21.69 23.78
CA ASP A 110 -4.52 21.71 24.33
C ASP A 110 -3.87 20.32 24.49
N GLN A 111 -4.66 19.25 24.67
CA GLN A 111 -4.14 17.91 24.96
C GLN A 111 -4.97 16.78 24.34
N VAL A 112 -4.27 15.70 23.98
CA VAL A 112 -4.88 14.44 23.53
C VAL A 112 -4.64 13.39 24.60
N LEU A 113 -5.71 12.94 25.25
CA LEU A 113 -5.64 11.94 26.31
C LEU A 113 -6.20 10.61 25.83
N ILE A 114 -5.34 9.60 25.75
CA ILE A 114 -5.69 8.22 25.44
C ILE A 114 -5.60 7.39 26.73
N PRO A 115 -6.72 6.85 27.22
CA PRO A 115 -6.70 5.97 28.38
C PRO A 115 -5.93 4.69 28.10
N ASN A 116 -5.10 4.27 29.05
CA ASN A 116 -4.38 3.01 28.93
C ASN A 116 -5.38 1.84 28.84
N GLY A 117 -5.16 0.93 27.89
CA GLY A 117 -6.03 -0.23 27.69
C GLY A 117 -7.43 0.07 27.15
N GLN A 118 -7.68 1.26 26.58
CA GLN A 118 -8.92 1.53 25.84
C GLN A 118 -8.63 1.63 24.34
N PHE A 119 -8.86 0.51 23.66
CA PHE A 119 -8.80 0.43 22.21
C PHE A 119 -9.88 -0.51 21.71
N ARG A 120 -10.27 -0.28 20.47
CA ARG A 120 -10.98 -1.25 19.64
C ARG A 120 -10.00 -1.88 18.66
N ARG A 121 -10.33 -3.06 18.17
CA ARG A 121 -9.55 -3.75 17.14
C ARG A 121 -10.45 -4.16 16.00
N SER A 122 -9.83 -4.38 14.85
CA SER A 122 -10.46 -5.02 13.71
C SER A 122 -9.53 -6.13 13.24
N THR A 123 -10.00 -7.36 13.40
CA THR A 123 -9.30 -8.58 13.00
C THR A 123 -9.94 -9.13 11.74
N ARG A 124 -9.09 -9.45 10.77
CA ARG A 124 -9.49 -10.01 9.48
C ARG A 124 -8.56 -11.16 9.12
N LEU A 125 -9.06 -12.05 8.27
CA LEU A 125 -8.22 -13.08 7.66
C LEU A 125 -7.22 -12.40 6.72
N ASP A 126 -5.98 -12.88 6.74
CA ASP A 126 -4.92 -12.41 5.84
C ASP A 126 -5.36 -12.64 4.39
N MET A 127 -5.13 -11.64 3.54
CA MET A 127 -5.51 -11.69 2.13
C MET A 127 -4.91 -12.91 1.40
N HIS A 128 -3.71 -13.37 1.78
CA HIS A 128 -3.11 -14.57 1.22
C HIS A 128 -3.97 -15.82 1.47
N TYR A 129 -4.41 -16.01 2.71
CA TYR A 129 -5.31 -17.12 3.05
C TYR A 129 -6.67 -16.96 2.36
N CYS A 130 -7.24 -15.75 2.35
CA CYS A 130 -8.52 -15.51 1.68
C CYS A 130 -8.45 -15.82 0.18
N CYS A 131 -7.36 -15.49 -0.51
CA CYS A 131 -7.15 -15.83 -1.93
C CYS A 131 -7.10 -17.35 -2.14
N ALA A 132 -6.36 -18.07 -1.31
CA ALA A 132 -6.30 -19.54 -1.36
C ALA A 132 -7.68 -20.17 -1.10
N LEU A 133 -8.44 -19.62 -0.15
CA LEU A 133 -9.80 -20.05 0.14
C LEU A 133 -10.75 -19.78 -1.03
N GLY A 134 -10.69 -18.59 -1.64
CA GLY A 134 -11.47 -18.23 -2.82
C GLY A 134 -11.23 -19.18 -4.00
N GLN A 135 -9.97 -19.58 -4.23
CA GLN A 135 -9.61 -20.56 -5.26
C GLN A 135 -10.13 -21.97 -4.95
N SER A 136 -9.97 -22.43 -3.70
CA SER A 136 -10.50 -23.72 -3.27
C SER A 136 -12.02 -23.80 -3.43
N ILE A 137 -12.73 -22.72 -3.06
CA ILE A 137 -14.18 -22.60 -3.26
C ILE A 137 -14.53 -22.63 -4.75
N ALA A 138 -13.82 -21.86 -5.59
CA ALA A 138 -14.08 -21.77 -7.02
C ALA A 138 -13.85 -23.10 -7.75
N ALA A 139 -12.88 -23.90 -7.29
CA ALA A 139 -12.56 -25.21 -7.85
C ALA A 139 -13.58 -26.30 -7.46
N HIS A 140 -14.45 -26.06 -6.47
CA HIS A 140 -15.44 -27.06 -6.06
C HIS A 140 -16.51 -27.23 -7.16
N PRO A 141 -16.80 -28.46 -7.64
CA PRO A 141 -17.71 -28.67 -8.78
C PRO A 141 -19.08 -28.01 -8.63
N ALA A 142 -19.73 -28.20 -7.47
CA ALA A 142 -21.03 -27.59 -7.18
C ALA A 142 -21.03 -26.05 -7.22
N VAL A 143 -19.88 -25.43 -6.97
CA VAL A 143 -19.70 -23.97 -7.03
C VAL A 143 -19.44 -23.57 -8.48
N GLN A 144 -18.45 -24.20 -9.14
CA GLN A 144 -18.00 -23.87 -10.49
C GLN A 144 -19.16 -23.83 -11.51
N GLU A 145 -20.11 -24.77 -11.42
CA GLU A 145 -21.28 -24.84 -12.31
C GLU A 145 -22.24 -23.65 -12.18
N ARG A 146 -22.15 -22.90 -11.07
CA ARG A 146 -23.08 -21.82 -10.72
C ARG A 146 -22.41 -20.45 -10.68
N LEU A 147 -21.08 -20.40 -10.76
CA LEU A 147 -20.33 -19.16 -10.82
C LEU A 147 -20.56 -18.43 -12.14
N LEU A 148 -20.42 -17.12 -12.07
CA LEU A 148 -20.24 -16.25 -13.22
C LEU A 148 -18.76 -16.14 -13.55
N PHE A 149 -18.46 -16.18 -14.84
CA PHE A 149 -17.13 -15.99 -15.39
C PHE A 149 -17.10 -14.74 -16.25
N TYR A 150 -15.96 -14.05 -16.18
CA TYR A 150 -15.71 -12.78 -16.85
C TYR A 150 -14.51 -12.89 -17.78
N SER A 151 -14.51 -12.10 -18.85
CA SER A 151 -13.31 -11.93 -19.69
C SER A 151 -12.14 -11.38 -18.86
N ASN A 152 -10.93 -11.91 -19.07
CA ASN A 152 -9.72 -11.36 -18.45
C ASN A 152 -9.51 -9.89 -18.84
N ASN A 153 -9.49 -8.99 -17.86
CA ASN A 153 -9.42 -7.54 -18.10
C ASN A 153 -8.06 -7.03 -18.60
N SER A 154 -7.03 -7.89 -18.62
CA SER A 154 -5.76 -7.60 -19.28
C SER A 154 -5.74 -7.99 -20.76
N ALA A 155 -6.78 -8.66 -21.26
CA ALA A 155 -6.80 -9.21 -22.61
C ALA A 155 -6.93 -8.14 -23.69
N TYR A 156 -6.19 -8.26 -24.78
CA TYR A 156 -6.31 -7.39 -25.95
C TYR A 156 -5.89 -8.12 -27.24
N PRO A 157 -6.57 -7.86 -28.37
CA PRO A 157 -6.24 -8.48 -29.64
C PRO A 157 -5.01 -7.83 -30.28
N ILE A 158 -4.18 -8.63 -30.93
CA ILE A 158 -3.03 -8.20 -31.71
C ILE A 158 -2.78 -9.15 -32.90
N GLY A 159 -2.95 -8.63 -34.12
CA GLY A 159 -2.86 -9.47 -35.32
C GLY A 159 -3.89 -10.60 -35.29
N GLU A 160 -3.40 -11.84 -35.36
CA GLU A 160 -4.20 -13.08 -35.29
C GLU A 160 -4.18 -13.72 -33.89
N GLU A 161 -3.76 -12.99 -32.86
CA GLU A 161 -3.64 -13.49 -31.48
C GLU A 161 -4.41 -12.60 -30.49
N LEU A 162 -4.82 -13.19 -29.38
CA LEU A 162 -5.24 -12.50 -28.17
C LEU A 162 -4.13 -12.62 -27.12
N ARG A 163 -3.58 -11.50 -26.67
CA ARG A 163 -2.63 -11.46 -25.55
C ARG A 163 -3.33 -11.12 -24.27
N TYR A 164 -2.90 -11.74 -23.17
CA TYR A 164 -3.42 -11.48 -21.84
C TYR A 164 -2.37 -11.87 -20.80
N ILE A 165 -2.63 -11.52 -19.54
CA ILE A 165 -1.78 -11.89 -18.41
C ILE A 165 -2.50 -12.93 -17.58
N GLU A 166 -1.86 -14.09 -17.42
CA GLU A 166 -2.23 -15.10 -16.44
C GLU A 166 -1.33 -15.00 -15.20
N TYR A 167 -1.73 -15.68 -14.14
CA TYR A 167 -0.94 -15.75 -12.92
C TYR A 167 -0.96 -17.13 -12.29
N ARG A 168 0.13 -17.47 -11.63
CA ARG A 168 0.28 -18.72 -10.87
C ARG A 168 0.86 -18.46 -9.51
N TYR A 169 0.61 -19.35 -8.57
CA TYR A 169 1.14 -19.27 -7.22
C TYR A 169 2.42 -20.09 -7.13
N GLN A 170 3.52 -19.42 -6.79
CA GLN A 170 4.80 -20.07 -6.52
C GLN A 170 5.30 -19.63 -5.15
N SER A 171 5.43 -20.57 -4.22
CA SER A 171 5.87 -20.31 -2.84
C SER A 171 5.06 -19.19 -2.13
N GLY A 172 3.74 -19.19 -2.34
CA GLY A 172 2.83 -18.21 -1.74
C GLY A 172 2.90 -16.81 -2.35
N LYS A 173 3.42 -16.67 -3.57
CA LYS A 173 3.45 -15.42 -4.33
C LYS A 173 2.80 -15.58 -5.69
N ARG A 174 2.09 -14.54 -6.12
CA ARG A 174 1.52 -14.41 -7.46
C ARG A 174 2.64 -14.08 -8.45
N VAL A 175 2.93 -15.01 -9.36
CA VAL A 175 3.85 -14.83 -10.48
C VAL A 175 3.02 -14.65 -11.74
N HIS A 176 3.28 -13.57 -12.47
CA HIS A 176 2.54 -13.21 -13.66
C HIS A 176 3.29 -13.63 -14.92
N GLN A 177 2.55 -14.07 -15.93
CA GLN A 177 3.07 -14.43 -17.24
C GLN A 177 2.18 -13.84 -18.33
N ILE A 178 2.80 -13.29 -19.37
CA ILE A 178 2.07 -12.92 -20.60
C ILE A 178 1.87 -14.19 -21.41
N SER A 179 0.63 -14.48 -21.76
CA SER A 179 0.21 -15.60 -22.58
C SER A 179 -0.49 -15.08 -23.84
N SER A 180 -0.49 -15.89 -24.89
CA SER A 180 -1.27 -15.63 -26.11
C SER A 180 -2.01 -16.87 -26.58
N VAL A 181 -3.17 -16.65 -27.19
CA VAL A 181 -3.99 -17.68 -27.84
C VAL A 181 -4.40 -17.19 -29.22
N ALA A 182 -4.69 -18.13 -30.14
CA ALA A 182 -5.17 -17.78 -31.48
C ALA A 182 -6.50 -17.01 -31.40
N TRP A 183 -6.58 -15.90 -32.12
CA TRP A 183 -7.79 -15.10 -32.20
C TRP A 183 -8.77 -15.73 -33.20
N SER A 184 -10.00 -15.95 -32.77
CA SER A 184 -11.08 -16.50 -33.60
C SER A 184 -12.41 -15.80 -33.30
N ASP A 185 -13.35 -15.87 -34.24
CA ASP A 185 -14.69 -15.30 -34.06
C ASP A 185 -15.42 -15.94 -32.88
N TYR A 186 -15.22 -17.25 -32.64
CA TYR A 186 -15.79 -17.96 -31.50
C TYR A 186 -15.22 -17.47 -30.16
N LEU A 187 -13.89 -17.27 -30.08
CA LEU A 187 -13.24 -16.73 -28.89
C LEU A 187 -13.75 -15.31 -28.60
N LYS A 188 -13.89 -14.48 -29.64
CA LYS A 188 -14.44 -13.14 -29.53
C LYS A 188 -15.87 -13.15 -29.00
N ALA A 189 -16.74 -14.02 -29.54
CA ALA A 189 -18.14 -14.12 -29.09
C ALA A 189 -18.25 -14.52 -27.61
N VAL A 190 -17.45 -15.48 -27.16
CA VAL A 190 -17.37 -15.88 -25.75
C VAL A 190 -16.94 -14.72 -24.86
N LEU A 191 -15.86 -14.03 -25.23
CA LEU A 191 -15.32 -12.91 -24.46
C LEU A 191 -16.31 -11.74 -24.38
N ASP A 192 -16.90 -11.34 -25.51
CA ASP A 192 -17.89 -10.27 -25.59
C ASP A 192 -19.11 -10.58 -24.70
N LYS A 193 -19.53 -11.85 -24.65
CA LYS A 193 -20.63 -12.28 -23.77
C LYS A 193 -20.23 -12.32 -22.30
N ALA A 194 -18.99 -12.69 -22.00
CA ALA A 194 -18.47 -12.80 -20.63
C ALA A 194 -18.17 -11.44 -19.97
N VAL A 195 -18.13 -10.32 -20.70
CA VAL A 195 -17.87 -8.99 -20.13
C VAL A 195 -18.75 -8.68 -18.91
N ASN A 196 -20.01 -9.13 -18.90
CA ASN A 196 -20.97 -8.89 -17.82
C ASN A 196 -21.08 -10.01 -16.79
N GLY A 197 -20.29 -11.07 -16.92
CA GLY A 197 -20.45 -12.27 -16.11
C GLY A 197 -21.50 -13.20 -16.69
N ILE A 198 -21.12 -14.45 -16.89
CA ILE A 198 -21.99 -15.47 -17.49
C ILE A 198 -21.66 -16.85 -16.91
N GLN A 199 -22.65 -17.73 -16.80
CA GLN A 199 -22.40 -19.11 -16.36
C GLN A 199 -21.77 -19.93 -17.48
N LEU A 200 -20.90 -20.89 -17.12
CA LEU A 200 -20.24 -21.76 -18.10
C LEU A 200 -21.23 -22.48 -19.01
N LYS A 201 -22.36 -22.95 -18.47
CA LYS A 201 -23.42 -23.63 -19.24
C LYS A 201 -23.99 -22.76 -20.37
N GLU A 202 -24.07 -21.45 -20.16
CA GLU A 202 -24.60 -20.51 -21.14
C GLU A 202 -23.56 -20.21 -22.23
N LEU A 203 -22.27 -20.19 -21.86
CA LEU A 203 -21.17 -20.10 -22.83
C LEU A 203 -21.05 -21.36 -23.70
N ILE A 204 -21.22 -22.54 -23.10
CA ILE A 204 -21.25 -23.82 -23.82
C ILE A 204 -22.40 -23.81 -24.83
N ALA A 205 -23.61 -23.41 -24.40
CA ALA A 205 -24.77 -23.32 -25.28
C ALA A 205 -24.57 -22.30 -26.43
N LEU A 206 -23.92 -21.17 -26.14
CA LEU A 206 -23.54 -20.17 -27.16
C LEU A 206 -22.62 -20.78 -28.22
N LEU A 207 -21.57 -21.49 -27.81
CA LEU A 207 -20.62 -22.11 -28.73
C LEU A 207 -21.25 -23.21 -29.58
N ILE A 208 -22.11 -24.05 -29.01
CA ILE A 208 -22.84 -25.08 -29.78
C ILE A 208 -23.69 -24.41 -30.86
N ALA A 209 -24.36 -23.30 -30.54
CA ALA A 209 -25.22 -22.59 -31.47
C ALA A 209 -24.44 -21.86 -32.58
N GLU A 210 -23.29 -21.25 -32.26
CA GLU A 210 -22.52 -20.45 -33.23
C GLU A 210 -21.53 -21.29 -34.07
N ALA A 211 -20.89 -22.29 -33.46
CA ALA A 211 -19.83 -23.06 -34.11
C ALA A 211 -20.31 -24.41 -34.67
N ALA A 212 -21.56 -24.80 -34.41
CA ALA A 212 -22.11 -26.12 -34.78
C ALA A 212 -21.22 -27.30 -34.34
N VAL A 213 -20.59 -27.16 -33.17
CA VAL A 213 -19.73 -28.18 -32.55
C VAL A 213 -20.53 -29.08 -31.61
N GLU A 214 -19.99 -30.27 -31.34
CA GLU A 214 -20.55 -31.20 -30.37
C GLU A 214 -20.40 -30.66 -28.93
N THR A 215 -21.30 -31.07 -28.03
CA THR A 215 -21.33 -30.59 -26.64
C THR A 215 -20.01 -30.83 -25.91
N GLU A 216 -19.40 -32.00 -26.09
CA GLU A 216 -18.13 -32.36 -25.44
C GLU A 216 -16.98 -31.44 -25.87
N GLU A 217 -16.96 -31.04 -27.15
CA GLU A 217 -15.94 -30.13 -27.69
C GLU A 217 -16.12 -28.71 -27.14
N ALA A 218 -17.36 -28.21 -27.06
CA ALA A 218 -17.67 -26.92 -26.47
C ALA A 218 -17.34 -26.88 -24.96
N GLU A 219 -17.65 -27.97 -24.22
CA GLU A 219 -17.30 -28.10 -22.81
C GLU A 219 -15.78 -28.08 -22.60
N SER A 220 -15.03 -28.84 -23.39
CA SER A 220 -13.56 -28.85 -23.32
C SER A 220 -12.99 -27.47 -23.60
N PHE A 221 -13.46 -26.80 -24.65
CA PHE A 221 -12.97 -25.47 -25.03
C PHE A 221 -13.21 -24.42 -23.93
N ILE A 222 -14.39 -24.40 -23.33
CA ILE A 222 -14.69 -23.47 -22.23
C ILE A 222 -13.87 -23.79 -20.98
N ARG A 223 -13.65 -25.07 -20.65
CA ARG A 223 -12.77 -25.46 -19.54
C ARG A 223 -11.33 -25.01 -19.80
N ASP A 224 -10.81 -25.21 -21.00
CA ASP A 224 -9.48 -24.74 -21.40
C ASP A 224 -9.35 -23.22 -21.26
N MET A 225 -10.41 -22.45 -21.61
CA MET A 225 -10.43 -20.99 -21.41
C MET A 225 -10.40 -20.58 -19.93
N VAL A 226 -11.04 -21.35 -19.04
CA VAL A 226 -11.01 -21.11 -17.59
C VAL A 226 -9.64 -21.49 -17.03
N ASP A 227 -9.11 -22.66 -17.39
CA ASP A 227 -7.80 -23.15 -16.93
C ASP A 227 -6.65 -22.24 -17.40
N ALA A 228 -6.75 -21.73 -18.63
CA ALA A 228 -5.83 -20.75 -19.19
C ALA A 228 -6.09 -19.32 -18.69
N GLN A 229 -7.05 -19.08 -17.80
CA GLN A 229 -7.43 -17.77 -17.24
C GLN A 229 -7.80 -16.70 -18.29
N VAL A 230 -8.25 -17.12 -19.46
CA VAL A 230 -8.92 -16.24 -20.43
C VAL A 230 -10.29 -15.84 -19.88
N LEU A 231 -10.94 -16.76 -19.17
CA LEU A 231 -12.11 -16.53 -18.33
C LEU A 231 -11.72 -16.57 -16.85
N ILE A 232 -12.09 -15.54 -16.10
CA ILE A 232 -11.80 -15.38 -14.68
C ILE A 232 -13.10 -15.54 -13.87
N PRO A 233 -13.10 -16.33 -12.79
CA PRO A 233 -14.29 -16.48 -11.96
C PRO A 233 -14.59 -15.20 -11.16
N GLU A 234 -15.86 -15.01 -10.82
CA GLU A 234 -16.28 -13.88 -9.96
C GLU A 234 -15.72 -13.91 -8.54
N THR A 235 -15.10 -15.03 -8.13
CA THR A 235 -14.44 -15.22 -6.85
C THR A 235 -13.03 -14.64 -6.79
N ASP A 236 -12.53 -14.04 -7.88
CA ASP A 236 -11.28 -13.28 -7.84
C ASP A 236 -11.42 -12.04 -6.94
N PRO A 237 -10.37 -11.66 -6.19
CA PRO A 237 -10.45 -10.62 -5.18
C PRO A 237 -10.64 -9.21 -5.76
N ALA A 238 -11.50 -8.42 -5.12
CA ALA A 238 -11.49 -6.96 -5.22
C ALA A 238 -10.74 -6.37 -4.00
N ILE A 239 -9.78 -5.47 -4.25
CA ILE A 239 -9.04 -4.76 -3.19
C ILE A 239 -9.74 -3.47 -2.74
N THR A 240 -10.84 -3.12 -3.39
CA THR A 240 -11.70 -1.99 -3.03
C THR A 240 -13.05 -2.50 -2.49
N GLY A 241 -13.70 -1.71 -1.65
CA GLY A 241 -15.02 -2.02 -1.12
C GLY A 241 -14.98 -2.83 0.18
N THR A 242 -15.77 -3.90 0.25
CA THR A 242 -15.87 -4.75 1.46
C THR A 242 -14.72 -5.75 1.55
N ASP A 243 -14.48 -6.30 2.73
CA ASP A 243 -13.45 -7.33 2.92
C ASP A 243 -13.71 -8.57 2.04
N PHE A 244 -12.65 -9.18 1.50
CA PHE A 244 -12.76 -10.22 0.47
C PHE A 244 -13.51 -11.46 0.97
N ILE A 245 -13.36 -11.83 2.25
CA ILE A 245 -14.14 -12.94 2.82
C ILE A 245 -15.66 -12.67 2.78
N ARG A 246 -16.07 -11.41 2.91
CA ARG A 246 -17.48 -11.00 2.80
C ARG A 246 -17.93 -10.97 1.34
N GLN A 247 -17.05 -10.61 0.41
CA GLN A 247 -17.31 -10.73 -1.03
C GLN A 247 -17.59 -12.20 -1.41
N LEU A 248 -16.76 -13.14 -0.93
CA LEU A 248 -16.98 -14.58 -1.12
C LEU A 248 -18.33 -15.04 -0.55
N LEU A 249 -18.69 -14.59 0.66
CA LEU A 249 -20.02 -14.88 1.23
C LEU A 249 -21.16 -14.34 0.37
N THR A 250 -21.04 -13.14 -0.19
CA THR A 250 -22.05 -12.59 -1.11
C THR A 250 -22.23 -13.48 -2.34
N VAL A 251 -21.12 -13.93 -2.95
CA VAL A 251 -21.14 -14.85 -4.09
C VAL A 251 -21.79 -16.18 -3.70
N LEU A 252 -21.32 -16.81 -2.62
CA LEU A 252 -21.84 -18.09 -2.14
C LEU A 252 -23.35 -18.04 -1.87
N ASN A 253 -23.82 -16.99 -1.19
CA ASN A 253 -25.25 -16.82 -0.89
C ASN A 253 -26.10 -16.64 -2.15
N ARG A 254 -25.56 -15.98 -3.19
CA ARG A 254 -26.24 -15.83 -4.49
C ARG A 254 -26.35 -17.16 -5.23
N ILE A 255 -25.26 -17.94 -5.30
CA ILE A 255 -25.25 -19.21 -6.03
C ILE A 255 -25.95 -20.36 -5.28
N ASN A 256 -26.17 -20.21 -3.98
CA ASN A 256 -26.95 -21.15 -3.15
C ASN A 256 -28.46 -21.04 -3.38
N GLN A 257 -28.90 -20.53 -4.53
CA GLN A 257 -30.31 -20.39 -4.89
C GLN A 257 -30.55 -21.11 -6.23
N PRO A 258 -31.20 -22.30 -6.24
CA PRO A 258 -31.72 -23.04 -5.08
C PRO A 258 -30.62 -23.65 -4.21
N ALA A 259 -30.92 -23.92 -2.94
CA ALA A 259 -29.96 -24.40 -1.95
C ALA A 259 -29.26 -25.70 -2.38
N HIS A 260 -27.93 -25.71 -2.25
CA HIS A 260 -27.08 -26.88 -2.43
C HIS A 260 -26.42 -27.24 -1.09
N PRO A 261 -26.40 -28.52 -0.66
CA PRO A 261 -25.84 -28.92 0.63
C PRO A 261 -24.39 -28.47 0.85
N ASP A 262 -23.52 -28.67 -0.14
CA ASP A 262 -22.10 -28.27 -0.02
C ASP A 262 -21.90 -26.76 0.07
N ILE A 263 -22.62 -25.98 -0.74
CA ILE A 263 -22.54 -24.52 -0.72
C ILE A 263 -23.08 -23.99 0.62
N SER A 264 -24.18 -24.57 1.11
CA SER A 264 -24.74 -24.22 2.42
C SER A 264 -23.77 -24.52 3.57
N ARG A 265 -23.05 -25.64 3.50
CA ARG A 265 -21.98 -25.98 4.45
C ARG A 265 -20.84 -24.97 4.40
N MET A 266 -20.35 -24.61 3.20
CA MET A 266 -19.31 -23.59 3.03
C MET A 266 -19.74 -22.23 3.60
N ILE A 267 -20.97 -21.79 3.31
CA ILE A 267 -21.53 -20.55 3.86
C ILE A 267 -21.50 -20.59 5.38
N SER A 268 -21.95 -21.69 5.99
CA SER A 268 -21.95 -21.85 7.45
C SER A 268 -20.54 -21.79 8.05
N GLN A 269 -19.58 -22.48 7.44
CA GLN A 269 -18.19 -22.49 7.91
C GLN A 269 -17.55 -21.10 7.80
N VAL A 270 -17.64 -20.47 6.63
CA VAL A 270 -17.06 -19.14 6.38
C VAL A 270 -17.73 -18.07 7.23
N SER A 271 -19.07 -18.10 7.36
CA SER A 271 -19.79 -17.17 8.24
C SER A 271 -19.42 -17.38 9.70
N GLY A 272 -19.22 -18.64 10.13
CA GLY A 272 -18.74 -18.98 11.46
C GLY A 272 -17.39 -18.35 11.78
N LEU A 273 -16.44 -18.38 10.84
CA LEU A 273 -15.13 -17.72 11.00
C LEU A 273 -15.27 -16.19 11.14
N VAL A 274 -16.07 -15.56 10.27
CA VAL A 274 -16.29 -14.10 10.31
C VAL A 274 -16.94 -13.68 11.62
N ASN A 275 -17.92 -14.45 12.11
CA ASN A 275 -18.58 -14.18 13.39
C ASN A 275 -17.61 -14.37 14.57
N SER A 276 -16.81 -15.44 14.56
CA SER A 276 -15.79 -15.72 15.58
C SER A 276 -14.77 -14.58 15.72
N LEU A 277 -14.29 -14.02 14.59
CA LEU A 277 -13.42 -12.85 14.60
C LEU A 277 -14.13 -11.60 15.12
N SER A 278 -15.39 -11.39 14.73
CA SER A 278 -16.18 -10.25 15.19
C SER A 278 -16.43 -10.30 16.71
N GLU A 279 -16.63 -11.48 17.28
CA GLU A 279 -16.73 -11.69 18.74
C GLU A 279 -15.39 -11.46 19.44
N ALA A 280 -14.28 -11.90 18.85
CA ALA A 280 -12.94 -11.67 19.37
C ALA A 280 -12.60 -10.17 19.45
N ASP A 281 -13.04 -9.40 18.46
CA ASP A 281 -12.81 -7.95 18.39
C ASP A 281 -13.54 -7.16 19.49
N GLN A 282 -14.59 -7.72 20.09
CA GLN A 282 -15.31 -7.11 21.22
C GLN A 282 -14.56 -7.25 22.55
N ARG A 283 -13.56 -8.12 22.63
CA ARG A 283 -12.78 -8.35 23.84
C ARG A 283 -11.55 -7.44 23.84
N PHE A 284 -11.07 -7.10 25.04
CA PHE A 284 -9.81 -6.38 25.21
C PHE A 284 -8.60 -7.24 24.83
N HIS A 285 -8.63 -8.51 25.24
CA HIS A 285 -7.66 -9.53 24.85
C HIS A 285 -8.37 -10.87 24.62
N ASN A 286 -7.75 -11.76 23.83
CA ASN A 286 -8.20 -13.15 23.66
C ASN A 286 -7.21 -14.12 24.30
N GLU A 287 -7.76 -15.18 24.88
CA GLU A 287 -6.98 -16.29 25.43
C GLU A 287 -6.49 -17.25 24.34
N ALA A 288 -5.43 -18.01 24.63
CA ALA A 288 -4.87 -19.02 23.72
C ALA A 288 -5.90 -20.10 23.28
N GLY A 289 -6.91 -20.36 24.12
CA GLY A 289 -8.00 -21.29 23.81
C GLY A 289 -8.83 -20.85 22.60
N PHE A 290 -9.11 -19.54 22.48
CA PHE A 290 -9.81 -18.98 21.33
C PHE A 290 -9.06 -19.27 20.03
N TYR A 291 -7.76 -18.98 20.00
CA TYR A 291 -6.94 -19.20 18.81
C TYR A 291 -6.85 -20.67 18.42
N SER A 292 -6.74 -21.56 19.41
CA SER A 292 -6.76 -23.01 19.15
C SER A 292 -8.06 -23.46 18.48
N SER A 293 -9.21 -23.02 19.00
CA SER A 293 -10.52 -23.32 18.40
C SER A 293 -10.70 -22.67 17.03
N PHE A 294 -10.20 -21.45 16.85
CA PHE A 294 -10.24 -20.76 15.56
C PHE A 294 -9.43 -21.50 14.50
N LEU A 295 -8.20 -21.91 14.83
CA LEU A 295 -7.34 -22.69 13.93
C LEU A 295 -7.96 -24.05 13.56
N GLN A 296 -8.67 -24.68 14.48
CA GLN A 296 -9.42 -25.89 14.19
C GLN A 296 -10.53 -25.62 13.17
N ALA A 297 -11.35 -24.58 13.38
CA ALA A 297 -12.41 -24.20 12.44
C ALA A 297 -11.86 -23.82 11.05
N VAL A 298 -10.71 -23.14 11.00
CA VAL A 298 -10.00 -22.83 9.73
C VAL A 298 -9.53 -24.11 9.04
N SER A 299 -9.05 -25.10 9.79
CA SER A 299 -8.60 -26.39 9.26
C SER A 299 -9.74 -27.22 8.65
N GLU A 300 -10.98 -27.05 9.12
CA GLU A 300 -12.17 -27.73 8.57
C GLU A 300 -12.53 -27.29 7.14
N LEU A 301 -12.01 -26.15 6.68
CA LEU A 301 -12.13 -25.70 5.29
C LEU A 301 -11.16 -26.43 4.35
N GLN A 302 -10.23 -27.22 4.88
CA GLN A 302 -9.27 -28.02 4.11
C GLN A 302 -8.36 -27.20 3.18
N VAL A 303 -8.10 -25.94 3.54
CA VAL A 303 -7.16 -25.04 2.86
C VAL A 303 -5.90 -24.92 3.70
N GLU A 304 -4.74 -25.13 3.10
CA GLU A 304 -3.45 -24.98 3.78
C GLU A 304 -3.24 -23.53 4.24
N PHE A 305 -2.69 -23.34 5.43
CA PHE A 305 -2.39 -22.01 5.96
C PHE A 305 -1.11 -22.02 6.81
N GLU A 306 -0.43 -20.87 6.82
CA GLU A 306 0.63 -20.57 7.78
C GLU A 306 0.04 -19.75 8.92
N GLU A 307 0.11 -20.24 10.17
CA GLU A 307 -0.44 -19.56 11.35
C GLU A 307 0.04 -18.11 11.49
N ALA A 308 1.32 -17.85 11.19
CA ALA A 308 1.93 -16.52 11.26
C ALA A 308 1.43 -15.54 10.17
N LYS A 309 0.67 -16.03 9.19
CA LYS A 309 0.10 -15.27 8.06
C LYS A 309 -1.39 -15.53 7.90
N LEU A 310 -2.09 -15.90 8.98
CA LEU A 310 -3.51 -16.20 8.92
C LEU A 310 -4.38 -14.99 9.28
N LEU A 311 -3.90 -14.15 10.21
CA LEU A 311 -4.67 -13.04 10.76
C LEU A 311 -3.94 -11.70 10.56
N GLN A 312 -4.71 -10.68 10.25
CA GLN A 312 -4.30 -9.29 10.28
C GLN A 312 -5.16 -8.53 11.29
N VAL A 313 -4.50 -7.74 12.14
CA VAL A 313 -5.16 -6.90 13.13
C VAL A 313 -4.76 -5.43 12.92
N ASP A 314 -5.76 -4.56 12.92
CA ASP A 314 -5.59 -3.12 13.01
C ASP A 314 -6.20 -2.63 14.35
N MET A 315 -5.41 -1.93 15.14
CA MET A 315 -5.83 -1.38 16.44
C MET A 315 -6.21 0.09 16.31
N PHE A 316 -7.25 0.50 17.04
CA PHE A 316 -7.71 1.89 17.08
C PHE A 316 -7.88 2.36 18.51
N SER A 317 -7.20 3.44 18.87
CA SER A 317 -7.26 4.03 20.20
C SER A 317 -8.51 4.89 20.35
N GLU A 318 -9.06 4.92 21.56
CA GLU A 318 -10.25 5.73 21.88
C GLU A 318 -9.86 6.91 22.78
N PRO A 319 -9.51 8.07 22.21
CA PRO A 319 -9.14 9.24 23.00
C PRO A 319 -10.35 9.82 23.74
N ARG A 320 -10.18 10.13 25.03
CA ARG A 320 -11.17 10.90 25.81
C ARG A 320 -11.27 12.35 25.36
N GLN A 321 -10.14 12.88 24.88
CA GLN A 321 -10.04 14.21 24.30
C GLN A 321 -9.44 14.06 22.91
N ASN A 322 -10.26 14.29 21.89
CA ASN A 322 -9.91 14.06 20.49
C ASN A 322 -9.66 15.37 19.72
N LYS A 323 -9.23 16.42 20.42
CA LYS A 323 -9.05 17.77 19.86
C LYS A 323 -7.59 18.18 19.93
N LEU A 324 -7.09 18.82 18.87
CA LEU A 324 -5.75 19.39 18.80
C LEU A 324 -5.82 20.86 18.35
N SER A 325 -5.02 21.71 18.98
CA SER A 325 -5.09 23.16 18.80
C SER A 325 -4.75 23.61 17.39
N ASP A 326 -5.55 24.53 16.86
CA ASP A 326 -5.32 25.17 15.55
C ASP A 326 -4.00 25.96 15.52
N LYS A 327 -3.43 26.29 16.69
CA LYS A 327 -2.11 26.94 16.80
C LYS A 327 -1.02 26.17 16.03
N TYR A 328 -1.11 24.85 15.99
CA TYR A 328 -0.12 24.02 15.31
C TYR A 328 -0.21 24.15 13.78
N GLN A 329 -1.38 24.47 13.22
CA GLN A 329 -1.55 24.58 11.77
C GLN A 329 -0.64 25.66 11.16
N GLN A 330 -0.50 26.81 11.84
CA GLN A 330 0.35 27.90 11.36
C GLN A 330 1.82 27.49 11.34
N GLU A 331 2.30 26.79 12.37
CA GLU A 331 3.67 26.28 12.44
C GLU A 331 3.92 25.20 11.37
N LEU A 332 2.96 24.29 11.18
CA LEU A 332 3.04 23.26 10.15
C LEU A 332 3.06 23.85 8.72
N LEU A 333 2.29 24.91 8.46
CA LEU A 333 2.31 25.63 7.17
C LEU A 333 3.64 26.33 6.94
N LYS A 334 4.23 26.95 7.97
CA LYS A 334 5.59 27.52 7.87
C LYS A 334 6.60 26.43 7.50
N ALA A 335 6.56 25.30 8.19
CA ALA A 335 7.43 24.16 7.93
C ALA A 335 7.26 23.63 6.50
N ALA A 336 6.02 23.45 6.05
CA ALA A 336 5.71 22.99 4.70
C ALA A 336 6.16 23.97 3.62
N THR A 337 6.05 25.27 3.86
CA THR A 337 6.55 26.32 2.96
C THR A 337 8.07 26.23 2.82
N ALA A 338 8.81 26.10 3.93
CA ALA A 338 10.26 25.91 3.91
C ALA A 338 10.67 24.64 3.16
N MET A 339 10.01 23.51 3.46
CA MET A 339 10.27 22.22 2.81
C MET A 339 9.98 22.25 1.31
N THR A 340 8.92 22.95 0.90
CA THR A 340 8.57 23.12 -0.51
C THR A 340 9.65 23.90 -1.25
N ARG A 341 10.13 25.03 -0.69
CA ARG A 341 11.22 25.82 -1.31
C ARG A 341 12.52 25.04 -1.45
N LEU A 342 12.86 24.24 -0.44
CA LEU A 342 14.12 23.49 -0.43
C LEU A 342 14.07 22.24 -1.31
N PHE A 343 12.98 21.48 -1.25
CA PHE A 343 12.98 20.08 -1.70
C PHE A 343 11.86 19.74 -2.72
N CYS A 344 11.00 20.69 -3.10
CA CYS A 344 9.97 20.47 -4.12
C CYS A 344 10.62 20.36 -5.51
N GLN A 345 10.90 19.13 -5.93
CA GLN A 345 11.46 18.82 -7.24
C GLN A 345 10.70 17.66 -7.88
N VAL A 346 10.43 17.79 -9.18
CA VAL A 346 9.82 16.74 -9.99
C VAL A 346 10.84 15.62 -10.23
N ARG A 347 10.42 14.37 -10.11
CA ARG A 347 11.28 13.19 -10.31
C ARG A 347 10.59 12.12 -11.14
N HIS A 348 10.65 12.22 -12.48
CA HIS A 348 9.99 11.27 -13.39
C HIS A 348 10.84 10.85 -14.58
N GLU A 349 12.06 10.36 -14.31
CA GLU A 349 12.98 9.91 -15.38
C GLU A 349 12.34 8.87 -16.30
N ASN A 350 11.51 7.96 -15.76
CA ASN A 350 10.82 6.93 -16.55
C ASN A 350 9.75 7.51 -17.49
N LEU A 351 8.91 8.45 -17.02
CA LEU A 351 7.84 9.03 -17.84
C LEU A 351 8.40 9.96 -18.90
N ASP A 352 9.44 10.75 -18.57
CA ASP A 352 10.10 11.63 -19.52
C ASP A 352 10.73 10.81 -20.67
N ALA A 353 11.45 9.74 -20.33
CA ALA A 353 12.01 8.82 -21.33
C ALA A 353 10.93 8.11 -22.16
N PHE A 354 9.83 7.70 -21.53
CA PHE A 354 8.69 7.11 -22.22
C PHE A 354 8.05 8.09 -23.21
N ALA A 355 7.85 9.34 -22.81
CA ALA A 355 7.25 10.38 -23.66
C ALA A 355 8.09 10.63 -24.91
N GLU A 356 9.42 10.67 -24.78
CA GLU A 356 10.34 10.80 -25.92
C GLU A 356 10.25 9.60 -26.88
N LYS A 357 10.24 8.37 -26.35
CA LYS A 357 10.07 7.15 -27.16
C LYS A 357 8.71 7.10 -27.86
N PHE A 358 7.66 7.50 -27.16
CA PHE A 358 6.32 7.55 -27.71
C PHE A 358 6.27 8.50 -28.89
N ARG A 359 6.74 9.76 -28.73
CA ARG A 359 6.75 10.74 -29.82
C ARG A 359 7.61 10.28 -31.00
N LYS A 360 8.75 9.63 -30.74
CA LYS A 360 9.62 9.10 -31.80
C LYS A 360 8.92 8.02 -32.64
N ARG A 361 8.05 7.20 -32.05
CA ARG A 361 7.40 6.07 -32.72
C ARG A 361 6.01 6.40 -33.27
N TYR A 362 5.20 7.12 -32.50
CA TYR A 362 3.78 7.34 -32.74
C TYR A 362 3.45 8.81 -33.04
N GLU A 363 4.42 9.72 -32.93
CA GLU A 363 4.24 11.16 -33.10
C GLU A 363 3.08 11.69 -32.23
N ASP A 364 2.14 12.44 -32.79
CA ASP A 364 1.01 13.04 -32.07
C ASP A 364 -0.26 12.16 -32.08
N ARG A 365 -0.14 10.90 -32.51
CA ARG A 365 -1.28 9.97 -32.63
C ARG A 365 -1.79 9.52 -31.26
N SER A 366 -3.10 9.34 -31.16
CA SER A 366 -3.71 8.59 -30.05
C SER A 366 -3.53 7.10 -30.27
N MET A 367 -2.99 6.40 -29.26
CA MET A 367 -2.70 4.97 -29.34
C MET A 367 -3.29 4.21 -28.14
N PRO A 368 -3.80 2.98 -28.31
CA PRO A 368 -4.30 2.17 -27.18
C PRO A 368 -3.23 1.85 -26.14
N LEU A 369 -3.56 1.98 -24.86
CA LEU A 369 -2.64 1.78 -23.73
C LEU A 369 -1.90 0.44 -23.80
N LEU A 370 -2.65 -0.66 -23.94
CA LEU A 370 -2.10 -2.01 -23.91
C LEU A 370 -1.15 -2.29 -25.08
N GLN A 371 -1.43 -1.74 -26.27
CA GLN A 371 -0.54 -1.89 -27.44
C GLN A 371 0.77 -1.12 -27.28
N VAL A 372 0.73 0.06 -26.65
CA VAL A 372 1.94 0.88 -26.44
C VAL A 372 2.83 0.26 -25.37
N LEU A 373 2.24 -0.30 -24.31
CA LEU A 373 2.96 -0.91 -23.20
C LEU A 373 3.40 -2.35 -23.46
N ASP A 374 2.94 -2.98 -24.55
CA ASP A 374 3.43 -4.30 -24.96
C ASP A 374 4.93 -4.25 -25.26
N ALA A 375 5.68 -5.20 -24.70
CA ALA A 375 7.13 -5.20 -24.75
C ALA A 375 7.70 -5.65 -26.11
N GLU A 376 6.93 -6.37 -26.92
CA GLU A 376 7.40 -6.91 -28.19
C GLU A 376 7.02 -6.02 -29.38
N THR A 377 5.80 -5.49 -29.35
CA THR A 377 5.20 -4.74 -30.46
C THR A 377 5.14 -3.24 -30.19
N GLY A 378 5.08 -2.85 -28.91
CA GLY A 378 5.01 -1.46 -28.44
C GLY A 378 6.37 -0.84 -28.15
N ILE A 379 6.42 -0.01 -27.10
CA ILE A 379 7.65 0.60 -26.56
C ILE A 379 7.97 0.14 -25.12
N GLY A 380 7.04 -0.55 -24.46
CA GLY A 380 7.21 -1.09 -23.10
C GLY A 380 7.32 -0.04 -21.99
N TYR A 381 7.35 -0.49 -20.73
CA TYR A 381 7.57 0.35 -19.54
C TYR A 381 7.99 -0.51 -18.32
N PRO A 382 8.83 -0.01 -17.37
CA PRO A 382 9.65 1.20 -17.42
C PRO A 382 10.93 1.00 -18.24
N GLU A 383 11.67 2.09 -18.48
CA GLU A 383 13.02 2.01 -19.07
C GLU A 383 14.03 1.51 -18.03
N GLN A 384 14.14 0.19 -17.87
CA GLN A 384 15.29 -0.36 -17.15
C GLN A 384 16.49 -0.44 -18.09
N SER A 385 17.57 0.24 -17.70
CA SER A 385 18.90 0.03 -18.27
C SER A 385 19.33 -1.44 -18.04
N GLY A 386 18.96 -2.32 -18.98
CA GLY A 386 19.56 -3.64 -19.13
C GLY A 386 18.78 -4.89 -18.69
N SER A 387 17.46 -4.84 -18.47
CA SER A 387 16.71 -6.05 -17.99
C SER A 387 15.41 -6.40 -18.71
N ASN A 388 14.98 -5.68 -19.77
CA ASN A 388 13.87 -6.15 -20.61
C ASN A 388 14.35 -7.14 -21.67
N LEU A 389 14.94 -8.25 -21.20
CA LEU A 389 15.01 -9.49 -21.96
C LEU A 389 14.04 -10.44 -21.26
N SER A 390 13.15 -11.10 -22.01
CA SER A 390 12.36 -12.31 -21.70
C SER A 390 12.05 -12.67 -20.22
N PRO A 391 10.86 -13.21 -19.89
CA PRO A 391 10.57 -13.78 -18.56
C PRO A 391 11.68 -14.68 -17.97
N LEU A 392 12.48 -15.34 -18.84
CA LEU A 392 13.66 -16.13 -18.49
C LEU A 392 14.86 -15.35 -17.91
N VAL A 393 15.00 -14.05 -18.17
CA VAL A 393 16.15 -13.24 -17.72
C VAL A 393 15.86 -12.47 -16.43
N ASN A 394 14.58 -12.36 -16.03
CA ASN A 394 14.19 -11.77 -14.75
C ASN A 394 14.72 -12.55 -13.53
N GLU A 395 15.10 -13.83 -13.70
CA GLU A 395 15.73 -14.64 -12.66
C GLU A 395 17.25 -14.45 -12.56
N LEU A 396 17.88 -13.84 -13.57
CA LEU A 396 19.31 -13.54 -13.55
C LEU A 396 19.52 -12.26 -12.75
N GLN A 397 19.99 -12.41 -11.51
CA GLN A 397 20.63 -11.31 -10.78
C GLN A 397 21.91 -10.93 -11.49
N LEU A 398 21.80 -10.13 -12.55
CA LEU A 398 22.96 -9.48 -13.15
C LEU A 398 23.57 -8.57 -12.07
N PRO A 399 24.85 -8.72 -11.73
CA PRO A 399 25.49 -7.79 -10.83
C PRO A 399 25.31 -6.40 -11.44
N ALA A 400 24.67 -5.50 -10.68
CA ALA A 400 24.63 -4.10 -11.04
C ALA A 400 26.05 -3.72 -11.43
N ARG A 401 26.25 -3.26 -12.68
CA ARG A 401 27.55 -2.76 -13.12
C ARG A 401 27.99 -1.81 -12.03
N THR A 402 29.01 -2.20 -11.27
CA THR A 402 29.70 -1.30 -10.36
C THR A 402 30.27 -0.25 -11.27
N ALA A 403 29.56 0.88 -11.39
CA ALA A 403 30.06 2.04 -12.08
C ALA A 403 31.38 2.38 -11.40
N SER A 404 32.46 2.02 -12.07
CA SER A 404 33.81 2.36 -11.71
C SER A 404 33.90 3.88 -11.67
N GLY A 405 34.02 4.45 -10.47
CA GLY A 405 34.72 5.70 -10.19
C GLY A 405 34.27 6.95 -10.95
N GLN A 406 33.14 7.53 -10.56
CA GLN A 406 32.88 8.98 -10.45
C GLN A 406 31.45 9.16 -9.92
N THR A 407 31.28 9.91 -8.83
CA THR A 407 29.95 10.28 -8.34
C THR A 407 29.62 11.66 -8.89
N GLU A 408 28.69 11.74 -9.83
CA GLU A 408 28.14 13.02 -10.27
C GLU A 408 27.30 13.62 -9.15
N ILE A 409 27.63 14.86 -8.77
CA ILE A 409 26.88 15.64 -7.78
C ILE A 409 26.12 16.70 -8.55
N LYS A 410 24.79 16.65 -8.50
CA LYS A 410 23.96 17.78 -8.92
C LYS A 410 24.19 18.92 -7.91
N TRP A 411 24.63 20.07 -8.39
CA TRP A 411 24.90 21.26 -7.58
C TRP A 411 23.96 22.39 -8.01
N ASN A 412 22.80 22.47 -7.37
CA ASN A 412 21.82 23.55 -7.55
C ASN A 412 21.88 24.53 -6.36
N GLN A 413 21.01 25.55 -6.39
CA GLN A 413 20.92 26.58 -5.34
C GLN A 413 20.61 26.00 -3.95
N THR A 414 19.78 24.96 -3.87
CA THR A 414 19.49 24.24 -2.62
C THR A 414 20.74 23.55 -2.07
N GLU A 415 21.49 22.79 -2.88
CA GLU A 415 22.71 22.13 -2.37
C GLU A 415 23.77 23.15 -1.96
N GLU A 416 23.92 24.23 -2.70
CA GLU A 416 24.82 25.33 -2.33
C GLU A 416 24.42 25.95 -0.98
N TRP A 417 23.12 26.22 -0.78
CA TRP A 417 22.59 26.77 0.45
C TRP A 417 22.79 25.81 1.64
N LEU A 418 22.46 24.53 1.46
CA LEU A 418 22.66 23.48 2.49
C LEU A 418 24.14 23.37 2.87
N PHE A 419 25.04 23.43 1.88
CA PHE A 419 26.48 23.36 2.14
C PHE A 419 26.97 24.55 2.97
N LYS A 420 26.59 25.78 2.59
CA LYS A 420 26.89 27.00 3.35
C LYS A 420 26.37 26.91 4.79
N LYS A 421 25.13 26.46 4.97
CA LYS A 421 24.54 26.25 6.30
C LYS A 421 25.29 25.23 7.14
N LEU A 422 25.75 24.13 6.54
CA LEU A 422 26.53 23.13 7.25
C LEU A 422 27.90 23.68 7.68
N LEU A 423 28.55 24.52 6.87
CA LEU A 423 29.81 25.18 7.23
C LEU A 423 29.62 26.15 8.42
N ASP A 424 28.57 26.97 8.39
CA ASP A 424 28.21 27.89 9.49
C ASP A 424 27.79 27.17 10.78
N ALA A 425 27.41 25.89 10.64
CA ALA A 425 27.03 25.00 11.73
C ALA A 425 28.21 24.32 12.43
N SER A 426 29.46 24.58 12.01
CA SER A 426 30.63 23.89 12.55
C SER A 426 30.66 23.89 14.08
N GLY A 427 30.75 22.70 14.67
CA GLY A 427 30.75 22.48 16.12
C GLY A 427 29.37 22.50 16.81
N LYS A 428 28.32 22.99 16.16
CA LYS A 428 26.97 23.08 16.76
C LYS A 428 26.25 21.73 16.73
N ILE A 429 25.34 21.50 17.67
CA ILE A 429 24.44 20.33 17.70
C ILE A 429 23.11 20.66 17.00
N GLU A 430 22.70 21.92 17.06
CA GLU A 430 21.45 22.43 16.50
C GLU A 430 21.72 23.77 15.79
N ILE A 431 21.06 24.00 14.66
CA ILE A 431 21.05 25.27 13.94
C ILE A 431 19.62 25.76 13.73
N GLU A 432 19.47 27.08 13.69
CA GLU A 432 18.22 27.75 13.38
C GLU A 432 18.26 28.33 11.97
N ILE A 433 17.13 28.21 11.28
CA ILE A 433 16.89 28.82 9.97
C ILE A 433 15.56 29.59 10.01
N SER A 434 15.43 30.59 9.15
CA SER A 434 14.21 31.36 8.95
C SER A 434 13.70 31.29 7.51
N LEU A 435 12.42 31.58 7.29
CA LEU A 435 11.85 31.64 5.93
C LEU A 435 12.48 32.75 5.08
N ASP A 436 12.93 33.85 5.71
CA ASP A 436 13.57 34.97 5.01
C ASP A 436 14.84 34.53 4.27
N GLU A 437 15.58 33.59 4.84
CA GLU A 437 16.79 33.00 4.25
C GLU A 437 16.51 32.11 3.03
N LEU A 438 15.24 31.74 2.78
CA LEU A 438 14.82 30.86 1.69
C LEU A 438 14.14 31.62 0.55
N THR A 439 14.04 32.94 0.65
CA THR A 439 13.32 33.78 -0.33
C THR A 439 13.95 33.78 -1.72
N GLU A 440 15.28 33.63 -1.79
CA GLU A 440 16.03 33.53 -3.05
C GLU A 440 15.88 32.18 -3.74
N LEU A 441 15.41 31.14 -3.02
CA LEU A 441 15.16 29.82 -3.60
C LEU A 441 13.87 29.82 -4.41
N GLU A 442 13.84 29.00 -5.45
CA GLU A 442 12.67 28.85 -6.32
C GLU A 442 11.41 28.46 -5.53
N TRP A 443 10.30 29.10 -5.86
CA TRP A 443 8.98 28.81 -5.33
C TRP A 443 8.09 28.27 -6.43
N LYS A 444 7.76 26.98 -6.35
CA LYS A 444 7.00 26.25 -7.37
C LYS A 444 5.83 25.47 -6.76
N PRO A 445 4.85 26.15 -6.13
CA PRO A 445 3.71 25.50 -5.50
C PRO A 445 2.80 24.80 -6.51
N GLU A 446 2.82 25.21 -7.78
CA GLU A 446 2.08 24.59 -8.88
C GLU A 446 2.52 23.14 -9.18
N LEU A 447 3.68 22.72 -8.67
CA LEU A 447 4.15 21.34 -8.75
C LEU A 447 3.56 20.44 -7.66
N LEU A 448 2.83 20.99 -6.68
CA LEU A 448 2.26 20.18 -5.61
C LEU A 448 0.96 19.49 -6.10
N PRO A 449 0.71 18.24 -5.70
CA PRO A 449 -0.52 17.54 -6.06
C PRO A 449 -1.75 18.17 -5.39
N PRO A 450 -2.98 17.85 -5.84
CA PRO A 450 -4.21 18.43 -5.30
C PRO A 450 -4.38 18.29 -3.78
N SER A 451 -3.77 17.26 -3.17
CA SER A 451 -3.65 17.15 -1.73
C SER A 451 -2.41 16.30 -1.34
N LEU A 452 -1.92 16.48 -0.11
CA LEU A 452 -0.72 15.83 0.43
C LEU A 452 -0.92 15.45 1.90
N SER A 453 -0.23 14.40 2.35
CA SER A 453 -0.08 14.09 3.77
C SER A 453 1.13 14.81 4.35
N LEU A 454 0.95 15.55 5.44
CA LEU A 454 2.02 16.06 6.29
C LEU A 454 2.09 15.22 7.56
N MET A 455 3.21 14.51 7.77
CA MET A 455 3.45 13.73 8.97
C MET A 455 4.34 14.50 9.95
N PHE A 456 3.90 14.61 11.20
CA PHE A 456 4.65 15.27 12.27
C PHE A 456 4.53 14.50 13.59
N SER A 457 5.36 14.87 14.56
CA SER A 457 5.32 14.38 15.94
C SER A 457 5.39 15.57 16.89
N LEU A 458 4.57 15.55 17.94
CA LEU A 458 4.74 16.45 19.08
C LEU A 458 5.75 15.80 20.02
N VAL A 459 6.84 16.51 20.32
CA VAL A 459 7.90 16.04 21.20
C VAL A 459 7.98 16.91 22.46
N ALA A 460 8.92 16.61 23.37
CA ALA A 460 9.12 17.39 24.58
C ALA A 460 9.29 18.90 24.29
N ASP A 461 8.96 19.73 25.27
CA ASP A 461 9.01 21.20 25.20
C ASP A 461 8.09 21.81 24.12
N GLU A 462 6.95 21.14 23.83
CA GLU A 462 5.97 21.55 22.81
C GLU A 462 6.55 21.72 21.39
N ARG A 463 7.70 21.10 21.11
CA ARG A 463 8.32 21.17 19.78
C ARG A 463 7.59 20.27 18.79
N ILE A 464 7.60 20.69 17.53
CA ILE A 464 7.00 19.96 16.41
C ILE A 464 8.11 19.37 15.55
N LEU A 465 8.21 18.04 15.50
CA LEU A 465 9.14 17.35 14.61
C LEU A 465 8.45 16.98 13.29
N ILE A 466 8.93 17.53 12.18
CA ILE A 466 8.46 17.16 10.84
C ILE A 466 9.09 15.84 10.42
N ARG A 467 8.25 14.87 10.02
CA ARG A 467 8.71 13.58 9.49
C ARG A 467 8.78 13.59 7.96
N GLY A 468 7.90 14.34 7.31
CA GLY A 468 7.90 14.51 5.85
C GLY A 468 6.54 14.91 5.32
N ILE A 469 6.54 15.30 4.04
CA ILE A 469 5.34 15.62 3.26
C ILE A 469 5.34 14.70 2.04
N SER A 470 4.26 13.97 1.82
CA SER A 470 4.21 13.03 0.70
C SER A 470 2.78 12.66 0.29
N GLY A 471 2.69 12.00 -0.84
CA GLY A 471 1.46 11.46 -1.40
C GLY A 471 1.18 12.00 -2.79
N SER A 472 0.43 11.23 -3.56
CA SER A 472 -0.30 11.74 -4.72
C SER A 472 -1.68 12.28 -4.31
N SER A 473 -2.13 11.88 -3.13
CA SER A 473 -3.32 12.31 -2.41
C SER A 473 -3.07 12.17 -0.90
N ALA A 474 -3.72 13.00 -0.08
CA ALA A 474 -3.69 12.86 1.37
C ALA A 474 -4.34 11.54 1.86
N VAL A 475 -5.10 10.84 1.00
CA VAL A 475 -5.75 9.56 1.33
C VAL A 475 -4.77 8.38 1.36
N ASN A 476 -3.59 8.49 0.74
CA ASN A 476 -2.60 7.38 0.66
C ASN A 476 -2.33 6.70 2.01
N LEU A 477 -2.29 7.48 3.10
CA LEU A 477 -2.00 7.00 4.45
C LEU A 477 -3.24 6.65 5.30
N LEU A 478 -4.44 6.90 4.78
CA LEU A 478 -5.73 6.65 5.42
C LEU A 478 -6.38 5.34 4.96
N GLY A 479 -6.19 4.96 3.68
CA GLY A 479 -6.96 3.91 3.01
C GLY A 479 -7.10 2.59 3.79
N ARG A 480 -5.98 2.00 4.23
CA ARG A 480 -5.97 0.72 4.97
C ARG A 480 -6.85 0.74 6.23
N PHE A 481 -6.96 1.89 6.88
CA PHE A 481 -7.66 2.04 8.16
C PHE A 481 -9.12 2.41 7.98
N ALA A 482 -9.48 3.01 6.85
CA ALA A 482 -10.83 3.44 6.54
C ALA A 482 -11.85 2.29 6.48
N ALA A 483 -11.42 1.08 6.10
CA ALA A 483 -12.31 -0.08 6.08
C ALA A 483 -12.81 -0.47 7.49
N ALA A 484 -12.05 -0.12 8.53
CA ALA A 484 -12.30 -0.51 9.90
C ALA A 484 -12.62 0.68 10.84
N ASP A 485 -12.56 1.92 10.36
CA ASP A 485 -12.92 3.13 11.11
C ASP A 485 -13.80 4.07 10.26
N PRO A 486 -15.10 4.24 10.61
CA PRO A 486 -15.99 5.13 9.88
C PRO A 486 -15.55 6.60 9.88
N GLY A 487 -14.87 7.07 10.93
CA GLY A 487 -14.34 8.44 11.01
C GLY A 487 -13.17 8.65 10.04
N ILE A 488 -12.27 7.67 9.92
CA ILE A 488 -11.19 7.71 8.91
C ILE A 488 -11.77 7.62 7.50
N ALA A 489 -12.80 6.79 7.28
CA ALA A 489 -13.49 6.71 6.00
C ALA A 489 -14.12 8.06 5.60
N ALA A 490 -14.81 8.71 6.53
CA ALA A 490 -15.39 10.03 6.29
C ALA A 490 -14.31 11.09 5.97
N MET A 491 -13.18 11.07 6.68
CA MET A 491 -12.05 11.95 6.40
C MET A 491 -11.48 11.74 4.99
N ALA A 492 -11.32 10.49 4.57
CA ALA A 492 -10.86 10.15 3.23
C ALA A 492 -11.85 10.62 2.14
N GLN A 493 -13.15 10.43 2.37
CA GLN A 493 -14.21 10.90 1.46
C GLN A 493 -14.22 12.43 1.32
N ASP A 494 -14.10 13.17 2.43
CA ASP A 494 -14.03 14.63 2.42
C ASP A 494 -12.83 15.14 1.60
N ILE A 495 -11.67 14.47 1.71
CA ILE A 495 -10.47 14.79 0.93
C ILE A 495 -10.71 14.52 -0.56
N VAL A 496 -11.23 13.35 -0.92
CA VAL A 496 -11.50 12.99 -2.33
C VAL A 496 -12.48 13.97 -2.96
N ALA A 497 -13.57 14.31 -2.25
CA ALA A 497 -14.56 15.26 -2.74
C ALA A 497 -13.95 16.65 -2.99
N ALA A 498 -13.01 17.09 -2.15
CA ALA A 498 -12.28 18.35 -2.38
C ALA A 498 -11.38 18.28 -3.62
N GLU A 499 -10.64 17.18 -3.80
CA GLU A 499 -9.79 16.97 -4.98
C GLU A 499 -10.60 16.99 -6.29
N GLU A 500 -11.72 16.28 -6.32
CA GLU A 500 -12.62 16.20 -7.49
C GLU A 500 -13.25 17.56 -7.79
N LYS A 501 -13.71 18.29 -6.76
CA LYS A 501 -14.28 19.63 -6.94
C LYS A 501 -13.27 20.63 -7.53
N MET A 502 -11.99 20.50 -7.20
CA MET A 502 -10.93 21.35 -7.76
C MET A 502 -10.57 20.99 -9.21
N ASN A 503 -10.97 19.81 -9.70
CA ASN A 503 -10.60 19.28 -11.02
C ASN A 503 -11.81 18.65 -11.75
N PRO A 504 -12.85 19.43 -12.09
CA PRO A 504 -14.13 18.89 -12.60
C PRO A 504 -14.03 18.21 -13.97
N ASP A 505 -13.03 18.56 -14.78
CA ASP A 505 -12.82 18.03 -16.13
C ASP A 505 -11.99 16.72 -16.15
N ILE A 506 -11.51 16.27 -14.98
CA ILE A 506 -10.64 15.11 -14.84
C ILE A 506 -11.42 13.93 -14.24
N LEU A 507 -11.27 12.75 -14.83
CA LEU A 507 -11.69 11.50 -14.22
C LEU A 507 -10.57 10.96 -13.33
N PHE A 508 -10.65 11.21 -12.02
CA PHE A 508 -9.82 10.50 -11.07
C PHE A 508 -10.33 9.06 -10.92
N ALA A 509 -9.49 8.09 -11.28
CA ALA A 509 -9.86 6.69 -11.27
C ALA A 509 -8.91 5.86 -10.40
N GLU A 510 -9.46 5.09 -9.46
CA GLU A 510 -8.68 4.22 -8.58
C GLU A 510 -8.15 3.00 -9.35
N ILE A 511 -6.85 2.74 -9.26
CA ILE A 511 -6.26 1.55 -9.88
C ILE A 511 -6.51 0.35 -8.97
N VAL A 512 -7.30 -0.62 -9.46
CA VAL A 512 -7.66 -1.81 -8.71
C VAL A 512 -6.82 -2.98 -9.20
N HIS A 513 -5.75 -3.29 -8.47
CA HIS A 513 -4.80 -4.36 -8.81
C HIS A 513 -4.23 -5.03 -7.55
N LEU A 514 -4.20 -6.36 -7.53
CA LEU A 514 -3.54 -7.15 -6.48
C LEU A 514 -2.23 -7.75 -7.02
N PRO A 515 -1.06 -7.13 -6.73
CA PRO A 515 0.23 -7.56 -7.27
C PRO A 515 0.77 -8.83 -6.61
N GLU A 516 0.66 -8.91 -5.28
CA GLU A 516 0.97 -10.10 -4.46
C GLU A 516 -0.09 -10.18 -3.37
N ASP A 517 -0.54 -11.37 -2.97
CA ASP A 517 -1.73 -11.47 -2.10
C ASP A 517 -1.55 -10.76 -0.76
N ARG A 518 -0.39 -10.95 -0.11
CA ARG A 518 -0.13 -10.34 1.20
C ARG A 518 -0.02 -8.81 1.12
N VAL A 519 0.30 -8.25 -0.04
CA VAL A 519 0.27 -6.79 -0.24
C VAL A 519 -1.18 -6.30 -0.14
N GLY A 520 -2.17 -7.12 -0.47
CA GLY A 520 -3.60 -6.82 -0.31
C GLY A 520 -4.01 -6.40 1.11
N ASN A 521 -3.30 -6.86 2.15
CA ASN A 521 -3.47 -6.39 3.54
C ASN A 521 -3.21 -4.88 3.72
N ILE A 522 -2.40 -4.30 2.84
CA ILE A 522 -2.07 -2.87 2.79
C ILE A 522 -2.97 -2.16 1.78
N LEU A 523 -3.36 -2.83 0.70
CA LEU A 523 -4.17 -2.26 -0.37
C LEU A 523 -5.65 -2.16 -0.03
N LEU A 524 -6.20 -3.07 0.79
CA LEU A 524 -7.64 -3.14 1.03
C LEU A 524 -8.18 -1.84 1.65
N HIS A 525 -9.10 -1.17 0.95
CA HIS A 525 -9.73 0.07 1.37
C HIS A 525 -11.15 0.21 0.79
N PRO A 526 -12.04 1.04 1.38
CA PRO A 526 -13.32 1.37 0.77
C PRO A 526 -13.15 2.04 -0.60
N ALA A 527 -14.14 1.90 -1.48
CA ALA A 527 -14.17 2.70 -2.71
C ALA A 527 -14.41 4.18 -2.35
N PHE A 528 -13.37 5.01 -2.52
CA PHE A 528 -13.49 6.46 -2.27
C PHE A 528 -13.86 7.26 -3.50
N ARG A 529 -13.47 6.77 -4.68
CA ARG A 529 -13.63 7.47 -5.95
C ARG A 529 -14.76 6.87 -6.75
N GLN A 530 -15.36 7.71 -7.59
CA GLN A 530 -16.43 7.25 -8.47
C GLN A 530 -15.93 6.24 -9.50
N TRP A 531 -14.72 6.40 -10.04
CA TRP A 531 -14.22 5.58 -11.14
C TRP A 531 -13.14 4.59 -10.70
N GLU A 532 -13.13 3.39 -11.27
CA GLU A 532 -12.10 2.37 -11.05
C GLU A 532 -11.49 1.88 -12.38
N ILE A 533 -10.19 1.62 -12.39
CA ILE A 533 -9.45 0.95 -13.47
C ILE A 533 -9.09 -0.46 -12.98
N PRO A 534 -9.93 -1.48 -13.22
CA PRO A 534 -9.63 -2.85 -12.81
C PRO A 534 -8.52 -3.46 -13.67
N PHE A 535 -7.51 -4.05 -13.01
CA PHE A 535 -6.41 -4.76 -13.65
C PHE A 535 -6.01 -6.01 -12.85
N LEU A 536 -6.29 -7.20 -13.39
CA LEU A 536 -6.07 -8.51 -12.75
C LEU A 536 -6.68 -8.61 -11.34
N ALA A 537 -7.78 -7.88 -11.14
CA ALA A 537 -8.61 -7.85 -9.95
C ALA A 537 -10.04 -7.44 -10.35
N ARG A 538 -11.00 -7.70 -9.46
CA ARG A 538 -12.40 -7.26 -9.62
C ARG A 538 -12.56 -5.82 -9.15
N ALA A 539 -13.42 -5.07 -9.85
CA ALA A 539 -13.89 -3.76 -9.41
C ALA A 539 -14.98 -3.91 -8.34
N SER A 540 -15.09 -2.90 -7.47
CA SER A 540 -16.11 -2.80 -6.43
C SER A 540 -17.25 -1.85 -6.79
N VAL A 541 -17.05 -1.01 -7.82
CA VAL A 541 -18.06 -0.07 -8.34
C VAL A 541 -18.91 -0.69 -9.44
N GLU A 542 -20.06 -0.06 -9.71
CA GLU A 542 -20.95 -0.43 -10.83
C GLU A 542 -20.24 -0.37 -12.18
N LYS A 543 -20.73 -1.14 -13.15
CA LYS A 543 -20.07 -1.29 -14.46
C LYS A 543 -19.90 0.05 -15.19
N ASP A 544 -20.89 0.92 -15.12
CA ASP A 544 -20.86 2.24 -15.77
C ASP A 544 -19.80 3.18 -15.17
N ASN A 545 -19.21 2.78 -14.04
CA ASN A 545 -18.16 3.48 -13.33
C ASN A 545 -16.79 2.79 -13.42
N GLN A 546 -16.66 1.78 -14.28
CA GLN A 546 -15.40 1.10 -14.55
C GLN A 546 -14.81 1.61 -15.86
N ILE A 547 -13.49 1.84 -15.88
CA ILE A 547 -12.73 2.21 -17.06
C ILE A 547 -11.89 1.00 -17.47
N PRO A 548 -12.31 0.21 -18.48
CA PRO A 548 -11.53 -0.91 -18.96
C PRO A 548 -10.19 -0.43 -19.54
N LEU A 549 -9.13 -1.22 -19.40
CA LEU A 549 -7.81 -0.88 -19.96
C LEU A 549 -7.84 -0.72 -21.48
N GLN A 550 -8.75 -1.43 -22.14
CA GLN A 550 -8.98 -1.37 -23.59
C GLN A 550 -9.56 -0.02 -24.02
N ASP A 551 -10.23 0.70 -23.11
CA ASP A 551 -10.80 2.04 -23.37
C ASP A 551 -9.78 3.16 -23.18
N ILE A 552 -8.58 2.88 -22.63
CA ILE A 552 -7.58 3.91 -22.33
C ILE A 552 -6.69 4.17 -23.55
N LEU A 553 -6.69 5.42 -24.03
CA LEU A 553 -5.78 5.91 -25.06
C LEU A 553 -4.66 6.74 -24.46
N ILE A 554 -3.44 6.58 -24.97
CA ILE A 554 -2.28 7.42 -24.67
C ILE A 554 -2.09 8.46 -25.77
N ARG A 555 -1.82 9.70 -25.36
CA ARG A 555 -1.30 10.76 -26.22
C ARG A 555 -0.12 11.44 -25.55
N VAL A 556 0.85 11.89 -26.32
CA VAL A 556 1.89 12.82 -25.85
C VAL A 556 1.75 14.10 -26.65
N LEU A 557 1.43 15.20 -25.97
CA LEU A 557 1.21 16.48 -26.63
C LEU A 557 2.52 17.26 -26.84
N SER A 558 2.42 18.44 -27.44
CA SER A 558 3.55 19.31 -27.74
C SER A 558 4.37 19.69 -26.51
N ASP A 559 3.74 19.76 -25.34
CA ASP A 559 4.35 19.99 -24.01
C ASP A 559 5.11 18.77 -23.46
N LYS A 560 5.21 17.68 -24.24
CA LYS A 560 5.84 16.40 -23.89
C LYS A 560 5.18 15.68 -22.72
N LYS A 561 4.01 16.12 -22.27
CA LYS A 561 3.27 15.43 -21.20
C LYS A 561 2.43 14.30 -21.79
N ILE A 562 2.44 13.19 -21.08
CA ILE A 562 1.59 12.04 -21.37
C ILE A 562 0.19 12.34 -20.85
N ARG A 563 -0.83 12.01 -21.63
CA ARG A 563 -2.25 12.18 -21.28
C ARG A 563 -2.97 10.87 -21.56
N LEU A 564 -3.77 10.44 -20.59
CA LEU A 564 -4.66 9.28 -20.74
C LEU A 564 -6.07 9.79 -21.00
N PHE A 565 -6.74 9.22 -22.00
CA PHE A 565 -8.13 9.54 -22.31
C PHE A 565 -8.95 8.27 -22.36
N SER A 566 -10.18 8.35 -21.86
CA SER A 566 -11.19 7.32 -22.12
C SER A 566 -11.68 7.51 -23.56
N ALA A 567 -11.60 6.45 -24.38
CA ALA A 567 -12.07 6.50 -25.77
C ALA A 567 -13.59 6.68 -25.83
N SER A 568 -14.32 6.06 -24.89
CA SER A 568 -15.78 6.15 -24.79
C SER A 568 -16.29 7.52 -24.36
N SER A 569 -15.67 8.16 -23.35
CA SER A 569 -16.13 9.45 -22.81
C SER A 569 -15.39 10.68 -23.34
N GLY A 570 -14.19 10.50 -23.91
CA GLY A 570 -13.30 11.57 -24.36
C GLY A 570 -12.64 12.38 -23.23
N LYS A 571 -12.91 12.04 -21.96
CA LYS A 571 -12.36 12.76 -20.79
C LYS A 571 -10.95 12.29 -20.44
N GLU A 572 -10.17 13.21 -19.87
CA GLU A 572 -8.84 12.90 -19.35
C GLU A 572 -8.96 12.04 -18.08
N ILE A 573 -8.11 11.02 -17.97
CA ILE A 573 -8.04 10.09 -16.84
C ILE A 573 -6.76 10.38 -16.07
N ILE A 574 -6.87 10.57 -14.76
CA ILE A 574 -5.73 10.52 -13.85
C ILE A 574 -5.88 9.31 -12.94
N PRO A 575 -5.08 8.25 -13.15
CA PRO A 575 -5.07 7.10 -12.26
C PRO A 575 -4.61 7.50 -10.85
N ARG A 576 -5.18 6.86 -9.83
CA ARG A 576 -4.87 7.09 -8.42
C ARG A 576 -4.68 5.78 -7.67
N LEU A 577 -3.78 5.80 -6.70
CA LEU A 577 -3.75 4.84 -5.61
C LEU A 577 -4.20 5.57 -4.34
N SER A 578 -5.15 5.00 -3.61
CA SER A 578 -5.61 5.50 -2.31
C SER A 578 -5.02 4.70 -1.14
N ASN A 579 -3.85 4.09 -1.37
CA ASN A 579 -3.10 3.27 -0.43
C ASN A 579 -1.61 3.64 -0.45
N ALA A 580 -0.83 3.02 0.44
CA ALA A 580 0.60 3.29 0.64
C ALA A 580 1.51 2.26 -0.06
N HIS A 581 1.09 1.71 -1.20
CA HIS A 581 1.87 0.70 -1.91
C HIS A 581 3.11 1.27 -2.58
N ASN A 582 4.25 0.60 -2.39
CA ASN A 582 5.48 0.90 -3.11
C ASN A 582 5.51 0.12 -4.44
N PHE A 583 4.81 0.65 -5.45
CA PHE A 583 4.67 0.00 -6.75
C PHE A 583 5.94 -0.02 -7.59
N SER A 584 7.00 0.71 -7.24
CA SER A 584 8.24 0.74 -8.04
C SER A 584 9.04 -0.57 -7.97
N PHE A 585 8.72 -1.46 -7.03
CA PHE A 585 9.41 -2.74 -6.85
C PHE A 585 8.61 -3.89 -7.50
N ARG A 586 9.17 -4.51 -8.55
CA ARG A 586 8.65 -5.75 -9.19
C ARG A 586 7.17 -5.70 -9.60
N SER A 587 6.69 -4.56 -10.09
CA SER A 587 5.34 -4.39 -10.63
C SER A 587 5.24 -4.76 -12.11
N LEU A 588 4.03 -5.14 -12.53
CA LEU A 588 3.70 -5.29 -13.94
C LEU A 588 3.81 -3.94 -14.67
N PRO A 589 4.29 -3.91 -15.93
CA PRO A 589 4.45 -2.69 -16.73
C PRO A 589 3.23 -1.76 -16.72
N VAL A 590 2.04 -2.32 -16.95
CA VAL A 590 0.78 -1.55 -16.99
C VAL A 590 0.47 -0.92 -15.64
N TYR A 591 0.57 -1.69 -14.56
CA TYR A 591 0.34 -1.19 -13.21
C TYR A 591 1.37 -0.12 -12.81
N HIS A 592 2.65 -0.35 -13.10
CA HIS A 592 3.72 0.61 -12.84
C HIS A 592 3.47 1.92 -13.58
N PHE A 593 3.16 1.85 -14.88
CA PHE A 593 2.90 3.02 -15.71
C PHE A 593 1.71 3.83 -15.18
N LEU A 594 0.57 3.18 -14.91
CA LEU A 594 -0.60 3.84 -14.34
C LEU A 594 -0.29 4.48 -12.98
N ALA A 595 0.50 3.80 -12.14
CA ALA A 595 0.90 4.32 -10.85
C ALA A 595 1.89 5.49 -10.98
N ASP A 596 2.81 5.53 -11.93
CA ASP A 596 3.67 6.70 -12.16
C ASP A 596 2.87 7.90 -12.70
N MET A 597 1.86 7.64 -13.53
CA MET A 597 1.00 8.70 -14.08
C MET A 597 0.29 9.53 -13.02
N GLN A 598 0.05 8.99 -11.82
CA GLN A 598 -0.61 9.71 -10.73
C GLN A 598 0.18 10.95 -10.26
N THR A 599 1.50 11.01 -10.53
CA THR A 599 2.37 12.08 -10.04
C THR A 599 3.15 12.78 -11.15
N GLN A 600 2.87 12.50 -12.42
CA GLN A 600 3.53 13.13 -13.56
C GLN A 600 3.55 14.66 -13.45
N GLY A 601 4.75 15.24 -13.50
CA GLY A 601 4.95 16.69 -13.40
C GLY A 601 4.73 17.27 -12.00
N LEU A 602 4.54 16.43 -10.98
CA LEU A 602 4.28 16.84 -9.60
C LEU A 602 5.42 16.40 -8.67
N CYS A 603 5.57 17.13 -7.57
CA CYS A 603 6.40 16.76 -6.44
C CYS A 603 5.54 16.12 -5.34
N ASN A 604 5.71 14.82 -5.14
CA ASN A 604 4.83 13.98 -4.35
C ASN A 604 5.49 13.38 -3.09
N GLY A 605 6.70 13.82 -2.74
CA GLY A 605 7.44 13.26 -1.61
C GLY A 605 8.71 14.01 -1.32
N PHE A 606 8.72 14.75 -0.22
CA PHE A 606 9.88 15.50 0.23
C PHE A 606 9.93 15.61 1.75
N SER A 607 11.15 15.51 2.27
CA SER A 607 11.50 15.69 3.67
C SER A 607 12.85 16.38 3.72
N TRP A 608 13.26 16.85 4.90
CA TRP A 608 14.63 17.33 5.05
C TRP A 608 15.63 16.27 4.59
N ASN A 609 16.57 16.69 3.76
CA ASN A 609 17.63 15.82 3.28
C ASN A 609 18.92 16.61 3.11
N TRP A 610 19.96 16.21 3.84
CA TRP A 610 21.32 16.73 3.68
C TRP A 610 22.02 16.24 2.40
N GLY A 611 21.29 15.62 1.46
CA GLY A 611 21.78 15.20 0.15
C GLY A 611 23.04 14.35 0.26
N ILE A 612 24.02 14.66 -0.60
CA ILE A 612 25.32 13.97 -0.60
C ILE A 612 26.11 14.19 0.70
N MET A 613 25.93 15.33 1.39
CA MET A 613 26.61 15.60 2.66
C MET A 613 26.26 14.55 3.72
N SER A 614 25.04 13.99 3.64
CA SER A 614 24.63 12.91 4.54
C SER A 614 25.55 11.69 4.48
N ARG A 615 26.34 11.47 3.42
CA ARG A 615 27.24 10.32 3.27
C ARG A 615 28.69 10.62 3.65
N HIS A 616 29.05 11.88 3.82
CA HIS A 616 30.44 12.31 3.98
C HIS A 616 30.74 12.93 5.34
N PHE A 617 29.73 13.30 6.11
CA PHE A 617 29.89 13.93 7.42
C PHE A 617 29.48 12.98 8.55
N LYS A 618 30.39 12.76 9.52
CA LYS A 618 30.11 11.93 10.70
C LYS A 618 29.01 12.50 11.60
N LYS A 619 28.82 13.81 11.58
CA LYS A 619 27.84 14.54 12.39
C LYS A 619 27.14 15.57 11.52
N LEU A 620 25.82 15.62 11.60
CA LEU A 620 24.98 16.65 11.00
C LEU A 620 24.13 17.28 12.12
N PRO A 621 24.02 18.62 12.16
CA PRO A 621 23.25 19.29 13.18
C PRO A 621 21.74 19.03 13.01
N ALA A 622 21.02 19.11 14.13
CA ALA A 622 19.58 19.31 14.11
C ALA A 622 19.27 20.65 13.42
N VAL A 623 18.14 20.72 12.71
CA VAL A 623 17.71 21.94 12.02
C VAL A 623 16.36 22.35 12.56
N ARG A 624 16.28 23.55 13.12
CA ARG A 624 15.04 24.12 13.66
C ARG A 624 14.65 25.42 12.98
N MET A 625 13.37 25.74 13.06
CA MET A 625 12.77 27.01 12.69
C MET A 625 11.78 27.38 13.79
N GLY A 626 12.15 28.29 14.69
CA GLY A 626 11.38 28.52 15.92
C GLY A 626 11.22 27.23 16.74
N ASN A 627 9.98 26.83 17.00
CA ASN A 627 9.63 25.60 17.74
C ASN A 627 9.52 24.35 16.85
N ILE A 628 9.74 24.49 15.55
CA ILE A 628 9.66 23.39 14.57
C ILE A 628 11.05 22.78 14.40
N LEU A 629 11.19 21.49 14.68
CA LEU A 629 12.34 20.68 14.33
C LEU A 629 12.12 20.09 12.93
N LEU A 630 12.81 20.64 11.94
CA LEU A 630 12.76 20.20 10.54
C LEU A 630 13.55 18.90 10.33
N ASN A 631 14.62 18.69 11.10
CA ASN A 631 15.42 17.48 11.10
C ASN A 631 16.14 17.28 12.43
N GLU A 632 16.23 16.03 12.88
CA GLU A 632 16.98 15.66 14.09
C GLU A 632 18.49 15.70 13.83
N ALA A 633 19.30 15.86 14.88
CA ALA A 633 20.74 15.71 14.76
C ALA A 633 21.08 14.27 14.38
N CYS A 634 22.00 14.08 13.44
CA CYS A 634 22.35 12.77 12.91
C CYS A 634 23.83 12.47 13.14
N TRP A 635 24.10 11.22 13.53
CA TRP A 635 25.46 10.68 13.66
C TRP A 635 25.61 9.47 12.76
N GLN A 636 26.69 9.46 11.96
CA GLN A 636 27.10 8.28 11.21
C GLN A 636 28.15 7.53 12.00
N LEU A 637 27.81 6.31 12.37
CA LEU A 637 28.67 5.44 13.14
C LEU A 637 29.17 4.32 12.24
N LEU A 638 30.48 4.23 12.06
CA LEU A 638 31.15 3.19 11.29
C LEU A 638 31.60 2.06 12.21
N LYS A 639 31.78 0.86 11.65
CA LYS A 639 32.32 -0.28 12.39
C LYS A 639 33.69 0.04 13.03
N SER A 640 34.52 0.82 12.33
CA SER A 640 35.82 1.27 12.82
C SER A 640 35.73 2.15 14.07
N ASP A 641 34.63 2.88 14.28
CA ASP A 641 34.45 3.73 15.46
C ASP A 641 34.25 2.91 16.76
N PHE A 642 33.95 1.61 16.65
CA PHE A 642 33.68 0.71 17.78
C PHE A 642 34.70 -0.44 17.93
N GLU A 643 35.77 -0.45 17.14
CA GLU A 643 36.74 -1.55 17.18
C GLU A 643 37.29 -1.80 18.59
N ASP A 644 37.57 -0.74 19.35
CA ASP A 644 38.13 -0.86 20.70
C ASP A 644 37.08 -1.33 21.72
N TYR A 645 35.81 -0.94 21.55
CA TYR A 645 34.71 -1.46 22.36
C TYR A 645 34.52 -2.96 22.12
N PHE A 646 34.51 -3.41 20.86
CA PHE A 646 34.39 -4.83 20.54
C PHE A 646 35.62 -5.64 20.99
N LYS A 647 36.83 -5.09 20.88
CA LYS A 647 38.06 -5.72 21.43
C LYS A 647 37.99 -5.88 22.96
N GLN A 648 37.36 -4.95 23.68
CA GLN A 648 37.17 -5.04 25.14
C GLN A 648 36.07 -6.03 25.53
N VAL A 649 34.95 -6.06 24.81
CA VAL A 649 33.84 -7.01 25.07
C VAL A 649 34.23 -8.46 24.77
N ILE A 650 35.08 -8.70 23.75
CA ILE A 650 35.60 -10.05 23.45
C ILE A 650 36.58 -10.55 24.53
N ARG A 651 37.18 -9.67 25.33
CA ARG A 651 38.03 -10.06 26.47
C ARG A 651 37.26 -10.39 27.75
N LEU A 652 35.94 -10.14 27.78
CA LEU A 652 35.06 -10.33 28.95
C LEU A 652 34.03 -11.46 28.78
N ASN A 653 34.05 -12.17 27.64
CA ASN A 653 33.43 -13.49 27.45
C ASN A 653 34.53 -14.53 27.27
#